data_AF-A0A091P3Z7-F1
#
_entry.id   AF-A0A091P3Z7-F1
#
_cell.length_a   1.000
_cell.length_b   1.000
_cell.length_c   1.000
_cell.angle_alpha   90.00
_cell.angle_beta   90.00
_cell.angle_gamma   90.00
#
_symmetry.space_group_name_H-M   'P 1'
#
loop_
_entity.id
_entity.type
_entity.pdbx_description
1 polymer ?
#
loop_
_entity_poly.entity_id
_entity_poly.type
_entity_poly.pdbx_seq_one_letter_code
_entity_poly.pdbx_strand_id
1 'polypeptide(L)'
;ALCESALHTPYDSLKLGMLSVLSTLSGTIAIKQYFSSVPGTAAATARSFDLVKLAQECCYHNNRGIAAHGVRILTNISASCQEKDLLPLEQDAVFGLEALLVLCSQDDSPGAQATLKITLTCMVKLVKCRPHLSQSVVESLLTQLHSAQDAARILMCHCLAAIAMQLPVLADGMLGDLMDLYKLIGQSATDKKQELLVSLATVIFVSSQKALSSEIKTVIKQQLENASNGWTAYRIARQASRMGNHDMARELYQSLLTQVASEHFYFWLNSLKEFSHAEQCLTGLQEDNYSSALSCIAEALKSYHKGIASLTAASTPLNPLSFQCGFVKLRIDLLQAFSQLICTCNSLKTSPPPAIATTIAMTSGNDLQRCGRISNQACMKHSMEEFRNLATRYGDLYQSSFDADSATLRNVELQQQSCLLISHAIEALILDPESASFQEYSSNGTAHVESEYERRMMSVFNHVLEEVESLNRKYAPVSYLASNNFKSCLCNAVIALLKVPLSFQRYFFQKLQSTSIKLALSPSPRNPAEPIAVQNNQQLALKVEGVVQHGSKPGLFRKIQSVCLNVSSVLQSKSGQDYKIPIDNMTNEMEQRVEPHNDYFSTQFLLNFVILGTHNITVESSVIDSNGIVWKTGPKTTIFVKSLEDPYSQQVRLQQQQGQPPSQQQQQRTAYSRF
;
A
#
# COMPACT_ATOMS: atom_id res chain seq x y z
N ALA A 1 -22.48 40.54 -9.48
CA ALA A 1 -22.89 40.81 -8.08
C ALA A 1 -21.71 40.75 -7.11
N LEU A 2 -21.24 39.57 -6.65
CA LEU A 2 -20.15 39.52 -5.65
C LEU A 2 -18.83 40.11 -6.18
N CYS A 3 -18.46 39.81 -7.44
CA CYS A 3 -17.26 40.39 -8.07
C CYS A 3 -17.37 41.92 -8.20
N GLU A 4 -18.51 42.42 -8.67
CA GLU A 4 -18.76 43.87 -8.76
C GLU A 4 -18.69 44.54 -7.38
N SER A 5 -19.28 43.94 -6.35
CA SER A 5 -19.18 44.44 -4.97
C SER A 5 -17.72 44.48 -4.50
N ALA A 6 -16.92 43.46 -4.82
CA ALA A 6 -15.51 43.43 -4.45
C ALA A 6 -14.68 44.50 -5.18
N LEU A 7 -14.95 44.76 -6.46
CA LEU A 7 -14.30 45.82 -7.25
C LEU A 7 -14.57 47.22 -6.68
N HIS A 8 -15.80 47.47 -6.21
CA HIS A 8 -16.20 48.79 -5.70
C HIS A 8 -15.93 48.99 -4.20
N THR A 9 -15.48 47.96 -3.49
CA THR A 9 -15.24 48.06 -2.03
C THR A 9 -13.88 48.71 -1.76
N PRO A 10 -13.83 49.84 -1.02
CA PRO A 10 -12.58 50.51 -0.67
C PRO A 10 -11.89 49.90 0.55
N TYR A 11 -12.55 48.97 1.27
CA TYR A 11 -12.04 48.36 2.50
C TYR A 11 -11.36 47.01 2.25
N ASP A 12 -10.08 46.93 2.57
CA ASP A 12 -9.26 45.72 2.40
C ASP A 12 -9.81 44.50 3.14
N SER A 13 -10.33 44.66 4.36
CA SER A 13 -10.85 43.54 5.16
C SER A 13 -12.09 42.90 4.52
N LEU A 14 -13.01 43.72 4.00
CA LEU A 14 -14.20 43.26 3.29
C LEU A 14 -13.82 42.64 1.94
N LYS A 15 -12.89 43.27 1.20
CA LYS A 15 -12.37 42.72 -0.07
C LYS A 15 -11.71 41.36 0.14
N LEU A 16 -10.90 41.20 1.20
CA LEU A 16 -10.28 39.93 1.59
C LEU A 16 -11.33 38.85 1.89
N GLY A 17 -12.38 39.19 2.64
CA GLY A 17 -13.47 38.26 2.93
C GLY A 17 -14.20 37.79 1.66
N MET A 18 -14.53 38.71 0.76
CA MET A 18 -15.16 38.39 -0.53
C MET A 18 -14.27 37.50 -1.41
N LEU A 19 -12.98 37.82 -1.50
CA LEU A 19 -12.01 37.01 -2.26
C LEU A 19 -11.79 35.63 -1.65
N SER A 20 -11.84 35.49 -0.32
CA SER A 20 -11.79 34.18 0.35
C SER A 20 -12.94 33.28 -0.09
N VAL A 21 -14.16 33.82 -0.14
CA VAL A 21 -15.35 33.11 -0.65
C VAL A 21 -15.17 32.74 -2.13
N LEU A 22 -14.77 33.69 -2.98
CA LEU A 22 -14.53 33.45 -4.41
C LEU A 22 -13.42 32.42 -4.65
N SER A 23 -12.36 32.42 -3.84
CA SER A 23 -11.28 31.43 -3.91
C SER A 23 -11.73 30.02 -3.52
N THR A 24 -12.72 29.92 -2.63
CA THR A 24 -13.33 28.64 -2.24
C THR A 24 -14.25 28.13 -3.34
N LEU A 25 -15.14 28.99 -3.84
CA LEU A 25 -16.06 28.66 -4.93
C LEU A 25 -15.31 28.27 -6.21
N SER A 26 -14.25 28.99 -6.57
CA SER A 26 -13.43 28.69 -7.75
C SER A 26 -12.72 27.34 -7.67
N GLY A 27 -12.57 26.75 -6.48
CA GLY A 27 -12.03 25.41 -6.28
C GLY A 27 -13.02 24.27 -6.55
N THR A 28 -14.28 24.58 -6.88
CA THR A 28 -15.36 23.59 -7.06
C THR A 28 -15.88 23.56 -8.50
N ILE A 29 -16.91 22.74 -8.77
CA ILE A 29 -17.61 22.73 -10.05
C ILE A 29 -18.21 24.08 -10.46
N ALA A 30 -18.38 25.01 -9.49
CA ALA A 30 -18.93 26.34 -9.75
C ALA A 30 -18.11 27.12 -10.78
N ILE A 31 -16.77 26.96 -10.81
CA ILE A 31 -15.95 27.66 -11.80
C ILE A 31 -16.21 27.16 -13.22
N LYS A 32 -16.39 25.84 -13.39
CA LYS A 32 -16.71 25.25 -14.69
C LYS A 32 -18.08 25.69 -15.16
N GLN A 33 -19.05 25.75 -14.25
CA GLN A 33 -20.39 26.27 -14.53
C GLN A 33 -20.40 27.76 -14.87
N TYR A 34 -19.50 28.54 -14.26
CA TYR A 34 -19.36 29.97 -14.52
C TYR A 34 -18.88 30.27 -15.95
N PHE A 35 -17.97 29.43 -16.47
CA PHE A 35 -17.44 29.57 -17.84
C PHE A 35 -18.20 28.72 -18.88
N SER A 36 -19.05 27.76 -18.48
CA SER A 36 -19.85 26.98 -19.43
C SER A 36 -20.96 27.84 -20.04
N SER A 37 -20.79 28.23 -21.31
CA SER A 37 -21.80 28.93 -22.09
C SER A 37 -23.03 28.04 -22.34
N VAL A 38 -24.22 28.52 -22.00
CA VAL A 38 -25.47 28.04 -22.63
C VAL A 38 -25.56 28.75 -23.99
N PRO A 39 -25.70 28.04 -25.12
CA PRO A 39 -25.79 28.67 -26.43
C PRO A 39 -27.04 29.57 -26.48
N GLY A 40 -26.86 30.89 -26.59
CA GLY A 40 -27.97 31.84 -26.83
C GLY A 40 -27.94 33.16 -26.05
N THR A 41 -27.07 33.34 -25.04
CA THR A 41 -27.06 34.58 -24.24
C THR A 41 -25.75 35.37 -24.36
N ALA A 42 -25.76 36.45 -25.15
CA ALA A 42 -24.63 37.40 -25.29
C ALA A 42 -24.24 38.11 -23.97
N ALA A 43 -25.08 38.05 -22.93
CA ALA A 43 -24.76 38.58 -21.59
C ALA A 43 -23.85 37.65 -20.75
N ALA A 44 -23.69 36.38 -21.14
CA ALA A 44 -22.86 35.42 -20.42
C ALA A 44 -21.35 35.65 -20.65
N THR A 45 -20.98 36.12 -21.85
CA THR A 45 -19.58 36.42 -22.21
C THR A 45 -19.04 37.68 -21.54
N ALA A 46 -19.89 38.64 -21.13
CA ALA A 46 -19.44 39.84 -20.41
C ALA A 46 -19.15 39.56 -18.92
N ARG A 47 -19.91 38.66 -18.29
CA ARG A 47 -19.77 38.31 -16.86
C ARG A 47 -18.54 37.46 -16.57
N SER A 48 -18.10 36.62 -17.52
CA SER A 48 -16.88 35.80 -17.36
C SER A 48 -15.62 36.65 -17.14
N PHE A 49 -15.57 37.88 -17.69
CA PHE A 49 -14.45 38.80 -17.53
C PHE A 49 -14.37 39.49 -16.17
N ASP A 50 -15.47 39.67 -15.44
CA ASP A 50 -15.44 40.41 -14.15
C ASP A 50 -14.62 39.68 -13.09
N LEU A 51 -14.73 38.34 -13.04
CA LEU A 51 -13.95 37.53 -12.09
C LEU A 51 -12.46 37.50 -12.48
N VAL A 52 -12.17 37.36 -13.77
CA VAL A 52 -10.79 37.38 -14.29
C VAL A 52 -10.13 38.73 -14.01
N LYS A 53 -10.80 39.83 -14.34
CA LYS A 53 -10.34 41.19 -14.11
C LYS A 53 -10.12 41.47 -12.62
N LEU A 54 -11.07 41.09 -11.76
CA LEU A 54 -10.91 41.24 -10.31
C LEU A 54 -9.69 40.45 -9.81
N ALA A 55 -9.48 39.23 -10.30
CA ALA A 55 -8.36 38.39 -9.88
C ALA A 55 -7.01 38.95 -10.37
N GLN A 56 -6.94 39.48 -11.60
CA GLN A 56 -5.76 40.17 -12.15
C GLN A 56 -5.43 41.47 -11.40
N GLU A 57 -6.43 42.25 -10.98
CA GLU A 57 -6.20 43.45 -10.16
C GLU A 57 -5.72 43.07 -8.75
N CYS A 58 -6.35 42.05 -8.15
CA CYS A 58 -6.05 41.68 -6.77
C CYS A 58 -4.74 40.92 -6.61
N CYS A 59 -4.23 40.21 -7.63
CA CYS A 59 -3.02 39.39 -7.50
C CYS A 59 -1.74 40.21 -7.25
N TYR A 60 -1.75 41.51 -7.55
CA TYR A 60 -0.65 42.45 -7.28
C TYR A 60 -0.96 43.45 -6.14
N HIS A 61 -1.96 43.16 -5.31
CA HIS A 61 -2.36 44.05 -4.22
C HIS A 61 -1.30 44.13 -3.10
N ASN A 62 -1.18 45.29 -2.46
CA ASN A 62 -0.24 45.54 -1.35
C ASN A 62 -0.47 44.59 -0.15
N ASN A 63 -1.73 44.23 0.10
CA ASN A 63 -2.09 43.24 1.10
C ASN A 63 -1.86 41.82 0.56
N ARG A 64 -0.91 41.11 1.16
CA ARG A 64 -0.49 39.74 0.77
C ARG A 64 -1.64 38.73 0.80
N GLY A 65 -2.59 38.87 1.73
CA GLY A 65 -3.74 37.98 1.79
C GLY A 65 -4.67 38.15 0.59
N ILE A 66 -4.91 39.40 0.17
CA ILE A 66 -5.71 39.72 -1.02
C ILE A 66 -5.01 39.17 -2.27
N ALA A 67 -3.71 39.40 -2.39
CA ALA A 67 -2.90 38.87 -3.48
C ALA A 67 -2.89 37.33 -3.55
N ALA A 68 -2.77 36.64 -2.41
CA ALA A 68 -2.83 35.18 -2.36
C ALA A 68 -4.20 34.62 -2.79
N HIS A 69 -5.30 35.27 -2.42
CA HIS A 69 -6.62 34.84 -2.91
C HIS A 69 -6.81 35.16 -4.39
N GLY A 70 -6.32 36.32 -4.86
CA GLY A 70 -6.32 36.68 -6.28
C GLY A 70 -5.59 35.63 -7.14
N VAL A 71 -4.34 35.31 -6.78
CA VAL A 71 -3.55 34.31 -7.52
C VAL A 71 -4.15 32.90 -7.43
N ARG A 72 -4.78 32.55 -6.29
CA ARG A 72 -5.46 31.27 -6.14
C ARG A 72 -6.66 31.15 -7.07
N ILE A 73 -7.41 32.23 -7.26
CA ILE A 73 -8.51 32.28 -8.23
C ILE A 73 -7.96 32.13 -9.65
N LEU A 74 -6.92 32.89 -10.02
CA LEU A 74 -6.25 32.75 -11.33
C LEU A 74 -5.80 31.31 -11.59
N THR A 75 -5.11 30.71 -10.61
CA THR A 75 -4.66 29.31 -10.68
C THR A 75 -5.82 28.34 -10.85
N ASN A 76 -6.92 28.53 -10.12
CA ASN A 76 -8.11 27.67 -10.22
C ASN A 76 -8.79 27.79 -11.59
N ILE A 77 -8.83 28.98 -12.19
CA ILE A 77 -9.36 29.22 -13.53
C ILE A 77 -8.48 28.51 -14.56
N SER A 78 -7.17 28.75 -14.56
CA SER A 78 -6.21 28.15 -15.49
C SER A 78 -6.16 26.62 -15.39
N ALA A 79 -6.34 26.07 -14.19
CA ALA A 79 -6.40 24.64 -13.95
C ALA A 79 -7.72 23.99 -14.43
N SER A 80 -8.84 24.73 -14.41
CA SER A 80 -10.18 24.15 -14.63
C SER A 80 -10.77 24.42 -16.01
N CYS A 81 -10.33 25.48 -16.69
CA CYS A 81 -10.86 25.93 -17.98
C CYS A 81 -9.84 25.66 -19.10
N GLN A 82 -10.29 25.10 -20.22
CA GLN A 82 -9.44 24.73 -21.38
C GLN A 82 -9.56 25.71 -22.55
N GLU A 83 -10.21 26.86 -22.38
CA GLU A 83 -10.38 27.83 -23.47
C GLU A 83 -9.02 28.34 -23.97
N LYS A 84 -8.83 28.36 -25.30
CA LYS A 84 -7.57 28.76 -25.95
C LYS A 84 -7.20 30.22 -25.68
N ASP A 85 -8.16 31.05 -25.28
CA ASP A 85 -7.97 32.48 -25.00
C ASP A 85 -7.38 32.77 -23.60
N LEU A 86 -7.11 31.73 -22.79
CA LEU A 86 -6.61 31.86 -21.41
C LEU A 86 -5.08 31.72 -21.27
N LEU A 87 -4.31 31.60 -22.36
CA LEU A 87 -2.83 31.55 -22.29
C LEU A 87 -2.20 32.78 -21.59
N PRO A 88 -2.66 34.03 -21.82
CA PRO A 88 -2.17 35.18 -21.06
C PRO A 88 -2.46 35.07 -19.56
N LEU A 89 -3.58 34.43 -19.19
CA LEU A 89 -3.95 34.21 -17.80
C LEU A 89 -3.03 33.21 -17.09
N GLU A 90 -2.53 32.21 -17.80
CA GLU A 90 -1.51 31.30 -17.28
C GLU A 90 -0.24 32.07 -16.90
N GLN A 91 0.19 33.00 -17.76
CA GLN A 91 1.37 33.82 -17.53
C GLN A 91 1.16 34.81 -16.36
N ASP A 92 0.00 35.46 -16.28
CA ASP A 92 -0.37 36.30 -15.12
C ASP A 92 -0.40 35.50 -13.81
N ALA A 93 -0.86 34.25 -13.85
CA ALA A 93 -0.85 33.38 -12.68
C ALA A 93 0.59 33.09 -12.24
N VAL A 94 1.50 32.75 -13.17
CA VAL A 94 2.91 32.49 -12.85
C VAL A 94 3.57 33.75 -12.26
N PHE A 95 3.44 34.91 -12.90
CA PHE A 95 4.02 36.16 -12.40
C PHE A 95 3.45 36.59 -11.04
N GLY A 96 2.15 36.42 -10.82
CA GLY A 96 1.54 36.66 -9.51
C GLY A 96 2.07 35.72 -8.43
N LEU A 97 2.32 34.45 -8.77
CA LEU A 97 2.91 33.47 -7.85
C LEU A 97 4.37 33.83 -7.52
N GLU A 98 5.15 34.27 -8.50
CA GLU A 98 6.53 34.73 -8.32
C GLU A 98 6.62 35.99 -7.44
N ALA A 99 5.74 36.97 -7.67
CA ALA A 99 5.68 38.18 -6.84
C ALA A 99 5.41 37.83 -5.37
N LEU A 100 4.43 36.96 -5.09
CA LEU A 100 4.15 36.50 -3.73
C LEU A 100 5.28 35.66 -3.13
N LEU A 101 5.95 34.85 -3.94
CA LEU A 101 7.11 34.08 -3.52
C LEU A 101 8.18 35.03 -2.99
N VAL A 102 8.55 36.05 -3.76
CA VAL A 102 9.57 37.04 -3.38
C VAL A 102 9.16 37.77 -2.09
N LEU A 103 7.93 38.28 -2.02
CA LEU A 103 7.42 39.04 -0.87
C LEU A 103 7.39 38.24 0.44
N CYS A 104 7.13 36.93 0.38
CA CYS A 104 6.99 36.09 1.58
C CYS A 104 8.28 35.35 1.97
N SER A 105 9.31 35.36 1.14
CA SER A 105 10.51 34.53 1.34
C SER A 105 11.40 34.98 2.50
N GLN A 106 11.38 36.26 2.85
CA GLN A 106 12.25 36.84 3.89
C GLN A 106 11.49 37.21 5.17
N ASP A 107 10.17 36.99 5.23
CA ASP A 107 9.32 37.38 6.35
C ASP A 107 8.87 36.15 7.15
N ASP A 108 9.34 35.98 8.40
CA ASP A 108 9.02 34.82 9.25
C ASP A 108 7.65 34.93 9.95
N SER A 109 6.87 35.98 9.68
CA SER A 109 5.56 36.16 10.31
C SER A 109 4.59 35.04 9.93
N PRO A 110 3.70 34.62 10.84
CA PRO A 110 2.70 33.58 10.56
C PRO A 110 1.82 33.90 9.34
N GLY A 111 1.50 35.18 9.13
CA GLY A 111 0.73 35.64 7.97
C GLY A 111 1.48 35.47 6.65
N ALA A 112 2.77 35.80 6.60
CA ALA A 112 3.61 35.57 5.43
C ALA A 112 3.77 34.07 5.14
N GLN A 113 4.00 33.24 6.16
CA GLN A 113 4.08 31.79 5.98
C GLN A 113 2.76 31.16 5.51
N ALA A 114 1.61 31.64 5.99
CA ALA A 114 0.30 31.19 5.53
C ALA A 114 0.08 31.54 4.05
N THR A 115 0.44 32.76 3.66
CA THR A 115 0.40 33.25 2.27
C THR A 115 1.31 32.40 1.39
N LEU A 116 2.56 32.16 1.81
CA LEU A 116 3.53 31.33 1.10
C LEU A 116 3.03 29.90 0.90
N LYS A 117 2.40 29.29 1.91
CA LYS A 117 1.78 27.96 1.77
C LYS A 117 0.68 27.93 0.70
N ILE A 118 -0.15 28.98 0.64
CA ILE A 118 -1.17 29.11 -0.41
C ILE A 118 -0.49 29.21 -1.79
N THR A 119 0.50 30.09 -1.92
CA THR A 119 1.26 30.29 -3.17
C THR A 119 1.89 28.98 -3.66
N LEU A 120 2.63 28.28 -2.80
CA LEU A 120 3.29 27.02 -3.17
C LEU A 120 2.29 25.91 -3.49
N THR A 121 1.16 25.83 -2.78
CA THR A 121 0.08 24.88 -3.12
C THR A 121 -0.52 25.18 -4.49
N CYS A 122 -0.68 26.46 -4.83
CA CYS A 122 -1.15 26.90 -6.14
C CYS A 122 -0.12 26.57 -7.24
N MET A 123 1.18 26.77 -7.00
CA MET A 123 2.25 26.36 -7.91
C MET A 123 2.18 24.85 -8.22
N VAL A 124 2.10 24.00 -7.19
CA VAL A 124 1.96 22.54 -7.38
C VAL A 124 0.70 22.20 -8.20
N LYS A 125 -0.43 22.83 -7.89
CA LYS A 125 -1.69 22.61 -8.63
C LYS A 125 -1.57 23.05 -10.10
N LEU A 126 -0.98 24.22 -10.35
CA LEU A 126 -0.82 24.76 -11.69
C LEU A 126 0.04 23.84 -12.55
N VAL A 127 1.21 23.45 -12.04
CA VAL A 127 2.14 22.55 -12.73
C VAL A 127 1.52 21.17 -12.98
N LYS A 128 0.74 20.64 -12.01
CA LYS A 128 0.01 19.37 -12.18
C LYS A 128 -0.98 19.42 -13.35
N CYS A 129 -1.67 20.55 -13.52
CA CYS A 129 -2.67 20.72 -14.58
C CYS A 129 -2.07 21.18 -15.91
N ARG A 130 -0.95 21.90 -15.88
CA ARG A 130 -0.27 22.53 -17.02
C ARG A 130 1.24 22.22 -16.99
N PRO A 131 1.66 21.01 -17.40
CA PRO A 131 3.07 20.59 -17.31
C PRO A 131 4.05 21.47 -18.09
N HIS A 132 3.61 22.18 -19.14
CA HIS A 132 4.47 23.08 -19.92
C HIS A 132 5.00 24.28 -19.12
N LEU A 133 4.37 24.65 -18.01
CA LEU A 133 4.79 25.74 -17.13
C LEU A 133 5.82 25.29 -16.07
N SER A 134 6.13 23.99 -16.00
CA SER A 134 6.87 23.43 -14.87
C SER A 134 8.30 23.96 -14.75
N GLN A 135 8.97 24.21 -15.87
CA GLN A 135 10.35 24.71 -15.88
C GLN A 135 10.44 26.12 -15.27
N SER A 136 9.59 27.05 -15.72
CA SER A 136 9.56 28.43 -15.21
C SER A 136 9.29 28.47 -13.70
N VAL A 137 8.32 27.68 -13.20
CA VAL A 137 8.02 27.63 -11.76
C VAL A 137 9.21 27.07 -10.95
N VAL A 138 9.89 26.04 -11.45
CA VAL A 138 11.05 25.45 -10.78
C VAL A 138 12.24 26.42 -10.76
N GLU A 139 12.54 27.10 -11.86
CA GLU A 139 13.61 28.11 -11.93
C GLU A 139 13.38 29.25 -10.94
N SER A 140 12.14 29.74 -10.82
CA SER A 140 11.77 30.76 -9.84
C SER A 140 11.91 30.29 -8.39
N LEU A 141 11.57 29.02 -8.11
CA LEU A 141 11.78 28.42 -6.79
C LEU A 141 13.27 28.26 -6.45
N LEU A 142 14.10 27.79 -7.38
CA LEU A 142 15.54 27.62 -7.19
C LEU A 142 16.25 28.96 -6.98
N THR A 143 15.90 29.96 -7.79
CA THR A 143 16.44 31.33 -7.67
C THR A 143 16.14 31.89 -6.28
N GLN A 144 14.90 31.75 -5.83
CA GLN A 144 14.49 32.30 -4.53
C GLN A 144 14.96 31.46 -3.33
N LEU A 145 15.29 30.18 -3.51
CA LEU A 145 15.79 29.31 -2.45
C LEU A 145 17.08 29.86 -1.81
N HIS A 146 17.93 30.49 -2.62
CA HIS A 146 19.19 31.07 -2.18
C HIS A 146 19.00 32.31 -1.29
N SER A 147 18.01 33.16 -1.60
CA SER A 147 17.75 34.43 -0.92
C SER A 147 16.72 34.35 0.22
N ALA A 148 16.03 33.22 0.36
CA ALA A 148 15.00 32.99 1.36
C ALA A 148 15.57 32.65 2.76
N GLN A 149 14.78 32.91 3.80
CA GLN A 149 15.04 32.43 5.15
C GLN A 149 14.75 30.92 5.28
N ASP A 150 15.32 30.27 6.29
CA ASP A 150 15.22 28.81 6.46
C ASP A 150 13.78 28.29 6.57
N ALA A 151 12.86 29.05 7.17
CA ALA A 151 11.45 28.68 7.26
C ALA A 151 10.78 28.58 5.87
N ALA A 152 11.07 29.55 4.99
CA ALA A 152 10.56 29.57 3.63
C ALA A 152 11.27 28.52 2.77
N ARG A 153 12.57 28.31 2.95
CA ARG A 153 13.34 27.25 2.27
C ARG A 153 12.75 25.86 2.51
N ILE A 154 12.34 25.55 3.74
CA ILE A 154 11.67 24.27 4.07
C ILE A 154 10.39 24.10 3.22
N LEU A 155 9.54 25.13 3.16
CA LEU A 155 8.30 25.09 2.39
C LEU A 155 8.57 24.98 0.88
N MET A 156 9.57 25.71 0.37
CA MET A 156 10.01 25.61 -1.02
C MET A 156 10.53 24.21 -1.34
N CYS A 157 11.32 23.59 -0.46
CA CYS A 157 11.77 22.20 -0.62
C CYS A 157 10.59 21.24 -0.70
N HIS A 158 9.58 21.39 0.15
CA HIS A 158 8.36 20.58 0.06
C HIS A 158 7.62 20.77 -1.27
N CYS A 159 7.56 22.01 -1.78
CA CYS A 159 6.99 22.30 -3.09
C CYS A 159 7.78 21.63 -4.22
N LEU A 160 9.10 21.78 -4.22
CA LEU A 160 10.01 21.16 -5.18
C LEU A 160 9.90 19.63 -5.18
N ALA A 161 9.87 19.00 -4.00
CA ALA A 161 9.64 17.56 -3.89
C ALA A 161 8.29 17.15 -4.48
N ALA A 162 7.21 17.92 -4.23
CA ALA A 162 5.88 17.62 -4.76
C ALA A 162 5.81 17.74 -6.29
N ILE A 163 6.51 18.72 -6.88
CA ILE A 163 6.62 18.90 -8.33
C ILE A 163 7.47 17.78 -8.95
N ALA A 164 8.65 17.51 -8.40
CA ALA A 164 9.59 16.52 -8.94
C ALA A 164 9.02 15.09 -8.91
N MET A 165 8.21 14.73 -7.89
CA MET A 165 7.50 13.45 -7.85
C MET A 165 6.55 13.25 -9.05
N GLN A 166 5.96 14.33 -9.55
CA GLN A 166 5.04 14.29 -10.69
C GLN A 166 5.78 14.35 -12.03
N LEU A 167 6.85 15.14 -12.11
CA LEU A 167 7.61 15.41 -13.34
C LEU A 167 9.11 15.13 -13.13
N PRO A 168 9.56 13.86 -13.26
CA PRO A 168 10.97 13.50 -13.05
C PRO A 168 11.93 14.14 -14.04
N VAL A 169 11.46 14.63 -15.20
CA VAL A 169 12.32 15.31 -16.18
C VAL A 169 12.98 16.57 -15.63
N LEU A 170 12.40 17.18 -14.60
CA LEU A 170 12.93 18.37 -13.93
C LEU A 170 13.96 18.02 -12.85
N ALA A 171 13.98 16.78 -12.41
CA ALA A 171 14.75 16.29 -11.27
C ALA A 171 16.27 16.48 -11.45
N ASP A 172 16.79 16.10 -12.62
CA ASP A 172 18.22 16.13 -12.93
C ASP A 172 18.76 17.57 -12.99
N GLY A 173 17.97 18.51 -13.52
CA GLY A 173 18.37 19.91 -13.67
C GLY A 173 18.52 20.67 -12.35
N MET A 174 17.81 20.24 -11.30
CA MET A 174 17.81 20.91 -9.99
C MET A 174 18.93 20.42 -9.05
N LEU A 175 19.55 19.28 -9.36
CA LEU A 175 20.40 18.57 -8.39
C LEU A 175 21.65 19.37 -8.01
N GLY A 176 22.24 20.11 -8.94
CA GLY A 176 23.42 20.96 -8.69
C GLY A 176 23.14 22.03 -7.63
N ASP A 177 22.13 22.86 -7.86
CA ASP A 177 21.74 23.95 -6.95
C ASP A 177 21.36 23.43 -5.56
N LEU A 178 20.62 22.32 -5.50
CA LEU A 178 20.24 21.68 -4.23
C LEU A 178 21.48 21.21 -3.45
N MET A 179 22.49 20.68 -4.14
CA MET A 179 23.71 20.22 -3.50
C MET A 179 24.57 21.35 -2.97
N ASP A 180 24.67 22.46 -3.69
CA ASP A 180 25.44 23.62 -3.25
C ASP A 180 24.77 24.30 -2.03
N LEU A 181 23.44 24.39 -2.04
CA LEU A 181 22.69 24.86 -0.89
C LEU A 181 22.81 23.91 0.32
N TYR A 182 22.83 22.59 0.10
CA TYR A 182 23.04 21.60 1.17
C TYR A 182 24.41 21.75 1.84
N LYS A 183 25.48 21.99 1.06
CA LYS A 183 26.83 22.26 1.60
C LYS A 183 26.86 23.54 2.43
N LEU A 184 26.21 24.61 1.95
CA LEU A 184 26.18 25.91 2.61
C LEU A 184 25.45 25.85 3.97
N ILE A 185 24.29 25.20 4.01
CA ILE A 185 23.47 25.11 5.24
C ILE A 185 24.11 24.24 6.30
N GLY A 186 24.93 23.27 5.91
CA GLY A 186 25.76 22.49 6.81
C GLY A 186 26.55 23.33 7.82
N GLN A 187 26.94 24.54 7.41
CA GLN A 187 27.74 25.49 8.20
C GLN A 187 26.89 26.45 9.04
N SER A 188 25.58 26.52 8.82
CA SER A 188 24.66 27.39 9.56
C SER A 188 24.34 26.83 10.96
N ALA A 189 24.01 27.73 11.91
CA ALA A 189 23.66 27.40 13.30
C ALA A 189 22.21 27.81 13.64
N THR A 190 21.29 27.66 12.70
CA THR A 190 19.88 28.01 12.90
C THR A 190 19.11 26.93 13.64
N ASP A 191 18.07 27.33 14.37
CA ASP A 191 17.13 26.46 15.07
C ASP A 191 16.38 25.52 14.10
N LYS A 192 16.13 25.99 12.88
CA LYS A 192 15.46 25.25 11.79
C LYS A 192 16.40 24.36 10.96
N LYS A 193 17.71 24.36 11.23
CA LYS A 193 18.73 23.59 10.49
C LYS A 193 18.34 22.13 10.28
N GLN A 194 17.87 21.47 11.34
CA GLN A 194 17.58 20.03 11.30
C GLN A 194 16.42 19.70 10.34
N GLU A 195 15.36 20.51 10.35
CA GLU A 195 14.22 20.35 9.44
C GLU A 195 14.61 20.67 8.00
N LEU A 196 15.44 21.69 7.80
CA LEU A 196 15.92 22.11 6.50
C LEU A 196 16.84 21.05 5.86
N LEU A 197 17.76 20.45 6.63
CA LEU A 197 18.59 19.32 6.15
C LEU A 197 17.73 18.13 5.70
N VAL A 198 16.71 17.77 6.48
CA VAL A 198 15.78 16.69 6.10
C VAL A 198 15.02 17.05 4.83
N SER A 199 14.55 18.30 4.71
CA SER A 199 13.78 18.76 3.56
C SER A 199 14.61 18.75 2.29
N LEU A 200 15.85 19.24 2.35
CA LEU A 200 16.77 19.24 1.21
C LEU A 200 17.20 17.83 0.81
N ALA A 201 17.56 16.98 1.78
CA ALA A 201 17.88 15.59 1.50
C ALA A 201 16.69 14.86 0.84
N THR A 202 15.46 15.17 1.27
CA THR A 202 14.25 14.62 0.64
C THR A 202 14.15 15.04 -0.82
N VAL A 203 14.34 16.33 -1.15
CA VAL A 203 14.32 16.77 -2.55
C VAL A 203 15.45 16.13 -3.33
N ILE A 204 16.67 16.06 -2.79
CA ILE A 204 17.81 15.41 -3.43
C ILE A 204 17.51 13.94 -3.77
N PHE A 205 16.89 13.19 -2.86
CA PHE A 205 16.51 11.80 -3.11
C PHE A 205 15.37 11.65 -4.11
N VAL A 206 14.43 12.60 -4.15
CA VAL A 206 13.39 12.66 -5.19
C VAL A 206 14.00 13.07 -6.54
N SER A 207 15.05 13.89 -6.52
CA SER A 207 15.73 14.33 -7.73
C SER A 207 16.68 13.26 -8.27
N SER A 208 17.27 12.46 -7.40
CA SER A 208 18.22 11.41 -7.77
C SER A 208 17.48 10.08 -7.97
N GLN A 209 17.05 9.87 -9.21
CA GLN A 209 16.30 8.68 -9.62
C GLN A 209 17.18 7.49 -10.01
N LYS A 210 18.47 7.75 -10.24
CA LYS A 210 19.53 6.75 -10.41
C LYS A 210 20.26 6.56 -9.08
N ALA A 211 21.14 5.57 -8.99
CA ALA A 211 22.01 5.42 -7.84
C ALA A 211 22.76 6.75 -7.57
N LEU A 212 22.62 7.27 -6.35
CA LEU A 212 23.31 8.48 -5.88
C LEU A 212 24.81 8.38 -6.17
N SER A 213 25.40 9.47 -6.68
CA SER A 213 26.85 9.55 -6.86
C SER A 213 27.58 9.46 -5.52
N SER A 214 28.82 8.99 -5.54
CA SER A 214 29.67 8.91 -4.33
C SER A 214 29.87 10.28 -3.68
N GLU A 215 29.99 11.33 -4.49
CA GLU A 215 30.14 12.73 -4.05
C GLU A 215 28.94 13.23 -3.25
N ILE A 216 27.71 12.91 -3.68
CA ILE A 216 26.50 13.32 -2.97
C ILE A 216 26.42 12.60 -1.61
N LYS A 217 26.74 11.30 -1.59
CA LYS A 217 26.74 10.50 -0.35
C LYS A 217 27.73 11.05 0.68
N THR A 218 28.96 11.37 0.25
CA THR A 218 29.99 11.90 1.15
C THR A 218 29.59 13.24 1.73
N VAL A 219 29.02 14.14 0.93
CA VAL A 219 28.52 15.44 1.40
C VAL A 219 27.41 15.26 2.44
N ILE A 220 26.41 14.42 2.17
CA ILE A 220 25.32 14.17 3.12
C ILE A 220 25.86 13.62 4.45
N LYS A 221 26.79 12.66 4.39
CA LYS A 221 27.39 12.06 5.57
C LYS A 221 28.19 13.06 6.40
N GLN A 222 29.07 13.83 5.76
CA GLN A 222 29.89 14.85 6.44
C GLN A 222 29.00 15.87 7.18
N GLN A 223 27.90 16.31 6.58
CA GLN A 223 27.01 17.26 7.24
C GLN A 223 26.25 16.66 8.42
N LEU A 224 25.96 15.36 8.40
CA LEU A 224 25.30 14.68 9.51
C LEU A 224 26.25 14.41 10.69
N GLU A 225 27.51 14.07 10.40
CA GLU A 225 28.55 13.96 11.43
C GLU A 225 28.75 15.31 12.15
N ASN A 226 28.74 16.42 11.40
CA ASN A 226 28.87 17.77 11.96
C ASN A 226 27.65 18.22 12.80
N ALA A 227 26.45 17.73 12.49
CA ALA A 227 25.20 18.17 13.14
C ALA A 227 24.84 17.40 14.42
N SER A 228 25.54 16.29 14.71
CA SER A 228 25.42 15.45 15.91
C SER A 228 24.00 15.09 16.38
N ASN A 229 23.04 15.02 15.45
CA ASN A 229 21.65 14.70 15.76
C ASN A 229 21.20 13.39 15.09
N GLY A 230 21.13 12.31 15.88
CA GLY A 230 20.72 10.99 15.43
C GLY A 230 19.29 10.94 14.87
N TRP A 231 18.38 11.81 15.34
CA TRP A 231 17.02 11.87 14.83
C TRP A 231 16.95 12.43 13.40
N THR A 232 17.77 13.43 13.09
CA THR A 232 17.89 13.99 11.74
C THR A 232 18.44 12.95 10.76
N ALA A 233 19.51 12.27 11.15
CA ALA A 233 20.07 11.17 10.36
C ALA A 233 19.05 10.04 10.15
N TYR A 234 18.27 9.68 11.18
CA TYR A 234 17.20 8.68 11.05
C TYR A 234 16.11 9.13 10.07
N ARG A 235 15.67 10.39 10.15
CA ARG A 235 14.67 10.94 9.23
C ARG A 235 15.18 10.94 7.80
N ILE A 236 16.44 11.29 7.55
CA ILE A 236 17.06 11.25 6.22
C ILE A 236 17.16 9.81 5.71
N ALA A 237 17.62 8.87 6.54
CA ALA A 237 17.68 7.44 6.19
C ALA A 237 16.30 6.90 5.81
N ARG A 238 15.26 7.28 6.56
CA ARG A 238 13.86 6.95 6.25
C ARG A 238 13.42 7.50 4.90
N GLN A 239 13.76 8.75 4.56
CA GLN A 239 13.43 9.32 3.25
C GLN A 239 14.20 8.62 2.12
N ALA A 240 15.46 8.27 2.34
CA ALA A 240 16.24 7.48 1.39
C ALA A 240 15.57 6.12 1.13
N SER A 241 15.18 5.39 2.17
CA SER A 241 14.42 4.13 2.05
C SER A 241 13.07 4.32 1.35
N ARG A 242 12.37 5.43 1.59
CA ARG A 242 11.09 5.73 0.94
C ARG A 242 11.27 5.96 -0.56
N MET A 243 12.35 6.61 -0.98
CA MET A 243 12.63 6.93 -2.38
C MET A 243 13.44 5.85 -3.12
N GLY A 244 13.66 4.68 -2.50
CA GLY A 244 14.39 3.56 -3.13
C GLY A 244 15.93 3.72 -3.11
N ASN A 245 16.46 4.71 -2.40
CA ASN A 245 17.90 4.96 -2.25
C ASN A 245 18.48 4.11 -1.10
N HIS A 246 18.48 2.79 -1.29
CA HIS A 246 18.80 1.83 -0.22
C HIS A 246 20.27 1.81 0.22
N ASP A 247 21.21 2.18 -0.66
CA ASP A 247 22.62 2.24 -0.30
C ASP A 247 22.89 3.32 0.77
N MET A 248 22.40 4.53 0.54
CA MET A 248 22.48 5.62 1.52
C MET A 248 21.73 5.27 2.82
N ALA A 249 20.54 4.66 2.70
CA ALA A 249 19.76 4.26 3.87
C ALA A 249 20.53 3.25 4.74
N ARG A 250 21.16 2.23 4.13
CA ARG A 250 21.97 1.21 4.82
C ARG A 250 23.11 1.87 5.59
N GLU A 251 23.87 2.75 4.95
CA GLU A 251 25.00 3.44 5.60
C GLU A 251 24.56 4.26 6.81
N LEU A 252 23.45 5.02 6.68
CA LEU A 252 22.92 5.82 7.76
C LEU A 252 22.39 4.97 8.93
N TYR A 253 21.65 3.90 8.65
CA TYR A 253 21.20 2.99 9.71
C TYR A 253 22.38 2.32 10.40
N GLN A 254 23.43 1.94 9.66
CA GLN A 254 24.64 1.36 10.24
C GLN A 254 25.38 2.36 11.15
N SER A 255 25.43 3.63 10.77
CA SER A 255 26.01 4.69 11.61
C SER A 255 25.20 4.93 12.89
N LEU A 256 23.88 4.84 12.82
CA LEU A 256 22.98 5.05 13.96
C LEU A 256 22.98 3.89 14.96
N LEU A 257 23.30 2.66 14.54
CA LEU A 257 23.25 1.48 15.41
C LEU A 257 24.09 1.62 16.69
N THR A 258 25.21 2.34 16.62
CA THR A 258 26.12 2.52 17.77
C THR A 258 25.70 3.64 18.72
N GLN A 259 24.66 4.41 18.37
CA GLN A 259 24.24 5.62 19.09
C GLN A 259 22.90 5.45 19.81
N VAL A 260 22.35 4.24 19.84
CA VAL A 260 20.98 3.98 20.30
C VAL A 260 20.97 3.43 21.71
N ALA A 261 20.18 4.06 22.59
CA ALA A 261 20.12 3.73 24.01
C ALA A 261 19.12 2.60 24.37
N SER A 262 18.27 2.16 23.43
CA SER A 262 17.23 1.15 23.66
C SER A 262 17.43 -0.07 22.77
N GLU A 263 17.33 -1.26 23.36
CA GLU A 263 17.46 -2.54 22.65
C GLU A 263 16.41 -2.69 21.54
N HIS A 264 15.15 -2.31 21.79
CA HIS A 264 14.10 -2.39 20.79
C HIS A 264 14.40 -1.49 19.58
N PHE A 265 14.93 -0.29 19.81
CA PHE A 265 15.33 0.61 18.72
C PHE A 265 16.60 0.14 18.01
N TYR A 266 17.53 -0.52 18.72
CA TYR A 266 18.67 -1.18 18.11
C TYR A 266 18.22 -2.28 17.14
N PHE A 267 17.31 -3.18 17.58
CA PHE A 267 16.78 -4.25 16.73
C PHE A 267 15.96 -3.70 15.56
N TRP A 268 15.19 -2.63 15.77
CA TRP A 268 14.48 -1.93 14.71
C TRP A 268 15.45 -1.37 13.65
N LEU A 269 16.48 -0.61 14.05
CA LEU A 269 17.46 -0.07 13.12
C LEU A 269 18.27 -1.17 12.43
N ASN A 270 18.59 -2.25 13.14
CA ASN A 270 19.30 -3.38 12.55
C ASN A 270 18.44 -4.04 11.48
N SER A 271 17.13 -4.20 11.72
CA SER A 271 16.21 -4.70 10.71
C SER A 271 16.15 -3.81 9.46
N LEU A 272 16.04 -2.49 9.63
CA LEU A 272 16.03 -1.52 8.52
C LEU A 272 17.33 -1.53 7.72
N LYS A 273 18.48 -1.67 8.39
CA LYS A 273 19.78 -1.83 7.76
C LYS A 273 19.85 -3.11 6.92
N GLU A 274 19.43 -4.25 7.46
CA GLU A 274 19.42 -5.53 6.74
C GLU A 274 18.44 -5.52 5.56
N PHE A 275 17.26 -4.90 5.70
CA PHE A 275 16.31 -4.74 4.58
C PHE A 275 16.86 -3.84 3.48
N SER A 276 17.53 -2.74 3.84
CA SER A 276 18.18 -1.86 2.88
C SER A 276 19.35 -2.56 2.18
N HIS A 277 20.10 -3.39 2.90
CA HIS A 277 21.14 -4.23 2.30
C HIS A 277 20.56 -5.24 1.29
N ALA A 278 19.46 -5.91 1.64
CA ALA A 278 18.79 -6.85 0.76
C ALA A 278 18.35 -6.19 -0.56
N GLU A 279 17.69 -5.04 -0.48
CA GLU A 279 17.22 -4.30 -1.65
C GLU A 279 18.38 -3.72 -2.48
N GLN A 280 19.47 -3.27 -1.84
CA GLN A 280 20.67 -2.87 -2.56
C GLN A 280 21.25 -4.02 -3.40
N CYS A 281 21.30 -5.25 -2.88
CA CYS A 281 21.76 -6.41 -3.64
C CYS A 281 20.92 -6.67 -4.90
N LEU A 282 19.62 -6.38 -4.86
CA LEU A 282 18.70 -6.58 -5.99
C LEU A 282 18.84 -5.50 -7.07
N THR A 283 19.28 -4.28 -6.71
CA THR A 283 19.51 -3.21 -7.71
C THR A 283 20.68 -3.51 -8.67
N GLY A 284 21.60 -4.40 -8.29
CA GLY A 284 22.79 -4.77 -9.08
C GLY A 284 22.56 -5.86 -10.14
N LEU A 285 21.31 -6.30 -10.37
CA LEU A 285 20.99 -7.34 -11.34
C LEU A 285 21.32 -6.90 -12.77
N GLN A 286 22.09 -7.71 -13.50
CA GLN A 286 22.33 -7.50 -14.94
C GLN A 286 21.23 -8.14 -15.78
N GLU A 287 20.92 -7.50 -16.91
CA GLU A 287 20.04 -8.09 -17.93
C GLU A 287 20.67 -9.37 -18.51
N ASP A 288 19.83 -10.34 -18.85
CA ASP A 288 20.19 -11.64 -19.45
C ASP A 288 21.15 -12.55 -18.66
N ASN A 289 21.49 -12.19 -17.41
CA ASN A 289 22.37 -13.00 -16.55
C ASN A 289 21.61 -13.72 -15.42
N TYR A 290 21.00 -14.85 -15.76
CA TYR A 290 20.13 -15.60 -14.83
C TYR A 290 20.87 -16.29 -13.67
N SER A 291 22.14 -16.65 -13.85
CA SER A 291 22.92 -17.33 -12.81
C SER A 291 23.34 -16.37 -11.71
N SER A 292 23.77 -15.15 -12.07
CA SER A 292 24.06 -14.11 -11.08
C SER A 292 22.79 -13.69 -10.35
N ALA A 293 21.64 -13.63 -11.05
CA ALA A 293 20.36 -13.30 -10.44
C ALA A 293 19.98 -14.22 -9.27
N LEU A 294 20.14 -15.54 -9.42
CA LEU A 294 19.89 -16.49 -8.33
C LEU A 294 20.80 -16.25 -7.12
N SER A 295 22.08 -15.92 -7.34
CA SER A 295 23.00 -15.61 -6.24
C SER A 295 22.64 -14.31 -5.52
N CYS A 296 22.22 -13.27 -6.26
CA CYS A 296 21.75 -12.00 -5.71
C CYS A 296 20.47 -12.20 -4.89
N ILE A 297 19.51 -12.98 -5.39
CA ILE A 297 18.26 -13.30 -4.67
C ILE A 297 18.58 -14.07 -3.39
N ALA A 298 19.52 -15.03 -3.42
CA ALA A 298 19.92 -15.79 -2.24
C ALA A 298 20.53 -14.90 -1.14
N GLU A 299 21.43 -13.97 -1.49
CA GLU A 299 22.01 -13.04 -0.51
C GLU A 299 20.98 -12.02 0.00
N ALA A 300 20.06 -11.57 -0.86
CA ALA A 300 18.95 -10.72 -0.46
C ALA A 300 18.02 -11.45 0.54
N LEU A 301 17.66 -12.71 0.26
CA LEU A 301 16.86 -13.55 1.16
C LEU A 301 17.52 -13.74 2.51
N LYS A 302 18.83 -14.03 2.53
CA LYS A 302 19.61 -14.15 3.77
C LYS A 302 19.56 -12.87 4.61
N SER A 303 19.73 -11.71 3.96
CA SER A 303 19.64 -10.40 4.61
C SER A 303 18.23 -10.13 5.13
N TYR A 304 17.19 -10.45 4.34
CA TYR A 304 15.80 -10.36 4.78
C TYR A 304 15.48 -11.25 5.98
N HIS A 305 15.96 -12.50 6.00
CA HIS A 305 15.76 -13.42 7.12
C HIS A 305 16.44 -12.92 8.41
N LYS A 306 17.63 -12.32 8.32
CA LYS A 306 18.27 -11.64 9.45
C LYS A 306 17.46 -10.42 9.91
N GLY A 307 16.97 -9.64 8.95
CA GLY A 307 16.16 -8.46 9.20
C GLY A 307 14.84 -8.78 9.90
N ILE A 308 14.08 -9.78 9.43
CA ILE A 308 12.80 -10.17 10.05
C ILE A 308 12.98 -10.78 11.44
N ALA A 309 14.06 -11.53 11.67
CA ALA A 309 14.40 -12.02 13.00
C ALA A 309 14.66 -10.86 13.98
N SER A 310 15.43 -9.86 13.54
CA SER A 310 15.67 -8.62 14.33
C SER A 310 14.36 -7.83 14.54
N LEU A 311 13.54 -7.68 13.50
CA LEU A 311 12.27 -6.95 13.56
C LEU A 311 11.29 -7.61 14.54
N THR A 312 11.24 -8.94 14.56
CA THR A 312 10.41 -9.70 15.49
C THR A 312 10.88 -9.50 16.93
N ALA A 313 12.20 -9.44 17.17
CA ALA A 313 12.77 -9.12 18.48
C ALA A 313 12.50 -7.66 18.92
N ALA A 314 12.31 -6.74 17.97
CA ALA A 314 11.91 -5.36 18.26
C ALA A 314 10.41 -5.23 18.61
N SER A 315 9.58 -6.19 18.19
CA SER A 315 8.13 -6.16 18.41
C SER A 315 7.79 -6.51 19.86
N THR A 316 6.91 -5.72 20.48
CA THR A 316 6.46 -5.94 21.87
C THR A 316 4.93 -6.01 21.94
N PRO A 317 4.34 -6.56 23.01
CA PRO A 317 2.88 -6.54 23.19
C PRO A 317 2.30 -5.12 23.26
N LEU A 318 3.07 -4.15 23.78
CA LEU A 318 2.66 -2.74 23.87
C LEU A 318 2.74 -2.01 22.52
N ASN A 319 3.69 -2.39 21.67
CA ASN A 319 3.86 -1.85 20.33
C ASN A 319 4.11 -2.99 19.32
N PRO A 320 3.04 -3.67 18.87
CA PRO A 320 3.17 -4.77 17.94
C PRO A 320 3.47 -4.26 16.52
N LEU A 321 4.53 -4.78 15.91
CA LEU A 321 4.94 -4.43 14.54
C LEU A 321 4.28 -5.36 13.50
N SER A 322 2.96 -5.57 13.61
CA SER A 322 2.23 -6.58 12.84
C SER A 322 2.28 -6.35 11.33
N PHE A 323 2.05 -5.11 10.88
CA PHE A 323 2.10 -4.76 9.46
C PHE A 323 3.51 -4.94 8.89
N GLN A 324 4.54 -4.47 9.61
CA GLN A 324 5.93 -4.54 9.15
C GLN A 324 6.36 -6.00 9.01
N CYS A 325 6.05 -6.85 10.00
CA CYS A 325 6.34 -8.28 9.95
C CYS A 325 5.57 -8.97 8.80
N GLY A 326 4.28 -8.67 8.64
CA GLY A 326 3.45 -9.23 7.57
C GLY A 326 3.96 -8.86 6.17
N PHE A 327 4.26 -7.57 5.96
CA PHE A 327 4.78 -7.05 4.70
C PHE A 327 6.13 -7.67 4.33
N VAL A 328 7.08 -7.70 5.26
CA VAL A 328 8.41 -8.27 5.01
C VAL A 328 8.35 -9.77 4.76
N LYS A 329 7.48 -10.50 5.48
CA LYS A 329 7.29 -11.94 5.25
C LYS A 329 6.75 -12.22 3.85
N LEU A 330 5.78 -11.43 3.37
CA LEU A 330 5.29 -11.56 1.99
C LEU A 330 6.36 -11.22 0.95
N ARG A 331 7.22 -10.23 1.23
CA ARG A 331 8.37 -9.92 0.36
C ARG A 331 9.38 -11.09 0.31
N ILE A 332 9.67 -11.73 1.44
CA ILE A 332 10.52 -12.93 1.50
C ILE A 332 9.92 -14.05 0.65
N ASP A 333 8.65 -14.37 0.88
CA ASP A 333 7.97 -15.45 0.18
C ASP A 333 7.90 -15.17 -1.34
N LEU A 334 7.70 -13.91 -1.74
CA LEU A 334 7.75 -13.48 -3.13
C LEU A 334 9.14 -13.69 -3.77
N LEU A 335 10.21 -13.31 -3.07
CA LEU A 335 11.58 -13.54 -3.56
C LEU A 335 11.91 -15.05 -3.66
N GLN A 336 11.40 -15.86 -2.74
CA GLN A 336 11.52 -17.32 -2.81
C GLN A 336 10.76 -17.88 -4.03
N ALA A 337 9.53 -17.41 -4.27
CA ALA A 337 8.76 -17.80 -5.45
C ALA A 337 9.45 -17.40 -6.76
N PHE A 338 10.06 -16.21 -6.82
CA PHE A 338 10.88 -15.79 -7.98
C PHE A 338 12.13 -16.64 -8.18
N SER A 339 12.86 -16.95 -7.10
CA SER A 339 14.01 -17.85 -7.16
C SER A 339 13.59 -19.23 -7.68
N GLN A 340 12.49 -19.77 -7.16
CA GLN A 340 11.93 -21.04 -7.59
C GLN A 340 11.52 -20.99 -9.06
N LEU A 341 10.83 -19.94 -9.50
CA LEU A 341 10.45 -19.76 -10.91
C LEU A 341 11.68 -19.77 -11.83
N ILE A 342 12.73 -19.00 -11.51
CA ILE A 342 13.97 -18.99 -12.31
C ILE A 342 14.62 -20.39 -12.33
N CYS A 343 14.65 -21.10 -11.20
CA CYS A 343 15.14 -22.48 -11.12
C CYS A 343 14.34 -23.42 -12.04
N THR A 344 13.01 -23.37 -11.98
CA THR A 344 12.14 -24.18 -12.85
C THR A 344 12.34 -23.86 -14.33
N CYS A 345 12.47 -22.58 -14.66
CA CYS A 345 12.84 -22.08 -15.99
C CYS A 345 14.20 -22.62 -16.47
N ASN A 346 15.17 -22.78 -15.57
CA ASN A 346 16.47 -23.36 -15.91
C ASN A 346 16.40 -24.88 -16.13
N SER A 347 15.59 -25.59 -15.35
CA SER A 347 15.35 -27.03 -15.51
C SER A 347 14.60 -27.39 -16.80
N LEU A 348 13.85 -26.46 -17.41
CA LEU A 348 13.26 -26.66 -18.74
C LEU A 348 14.33 -26.99 -19.81
N LYS A 349 15.55 -26.46 -19.66
CA LYS A 349 16.67 -26.66 -20.61
C LYS A 349 17.23 -28.09 -20.58
N THR A 350 17.03 -28.83 -19.49
CA THR A 350 17.65 -30.16 -19.29
C THR A 350 16.70 -31.31 -19.60
N SER A 351 15.48 -31.03 -20.07
CA SER A 351 14.48 -32.04 -20.40
C SER A 351 14.64 -32.51 -21.86
N PRO A 352 14.99 -33.78 -22.14
CA PRO A 352 15.11 -34.27 -23.50
C PRO A 352 13.74 -34.25 -24.22
N PRO A 353 13.70 -34.13 -25.56
CA PRO A 353 12.49 -34.27 -26.35
C PRO A 353 11.72 -35.56 -26.00
N PRO A 354 10.38 -35.60 -26.06
CA PRO A 354 9.57 -36.76 -25.63
C PRO A 354 10.01 -38.11 -26.23
N ALA A 355 10.45 -38.11 -27.48
CA ALA A 355 10.97 -39.30 -28.16
C ALA A 355 12.24 -39.86 -27.50
N ILE A 356 13.12 -38.97 -27.01
CA ILE A 356 14.36 -39.33 -26.31
C ILE A 356 14.08 -39.63 -24.84
N ALA A 357 13.19 -38.86 -24.20
CA ALA A 357 12.76 -39.06 -22.81
C ALA A 357 12.11 -40.44 -22.59
N THR A 358 11.31 -40.91 -23.57
CA THR A 358 10.68 -42.24 -23.53
C THR A 358 11.73 -43.34 -23.63
N THR A 359 12.70 -43.21 -24.54
CA THR A 359 13.80 -44.17 -24.71
C THR A 359 14.72 -44.21 -23.48
N ILE A 360 15.05 -43.04 -22.91
CA ILE A 360 15.87 -42.95 -21.68
C ILE A 360 15.13 -43.57 -20.50
N ALA A 361 13.83 -43.29 -20.29
CA ALA A 361 13.04 -43.89 -19.21
C ALA A 361 12.94 -45.41 -19.32
N MET A 362 12.80 -45.94 -20.55
CA MET A 362 12.83 -47.38 -20.80
C MET A 362 14.20 -48.01 -20.53
N THR A 363 15.29 -47.28 -20.76
CA THR A 363 16.67 -47.78 -20.57
C THR A 363 17.14 -47.64 -19.13
N SER A 364 16.69 -46.61 -18.41
CA SER A 364 17.05 -46.32 -17.02
C SER A 364 16.13 -46.97 -15.98
N GLY A 365 15.00 -47.54 -16.41
CA GLY A 365 13.99 -48.14 -15.53
C GLY A 365 13.23 -47.15 -14.65
N ASN A 366 13.34 -45.85 -14.94
CA ASN A 366 12.77 -44.78 -14.11
C ASN A 366 11.64 -44.06 -14.86
N ASP A 367 10.40 -44.53 -14.67
CA ASP A 367 9.20 -44.04 -15.39
C ASP A 367 8.92 -42.53 -15.18
N LEU A 368 9.47 -41.91 -14.12
CA LEU A 368 9.40 -40.44 -13.92
C LEU A 368 10.04 -39.63 -15.06
N GLN A 369 11.04 -40.20 -15.75
CA GLN A 369 11.70 -39.54 -16.89
C GLN A 369 10.83 -39.52 -18.16
N ARG A 370 9.80 -40.38 -18.23
CA ARG A 370 8.82 -40.44 -19.32
C ARG A 370 7.89 -39.22 -19.32
N CYS A 371 7.75 -38.59 -18.16
CA CYS A 371 6.83 -37.48 -17.89
C CYS A 371 7.47 -36.09 -17.94
N GLY A 372 8.66 -35.90 -18.53
CA GLY A 372 9.41 -34.63 -18.48
C GLY A 372 8.56 -33.38 -18.81
N ARG A 373 7.66 -33.45 -19.80
CA ARG A 373 6.71 -32.35 -20.11
C ARG A 373 5.60 -32.17 -19.07
N ILE A 374 5.03 -33.27 -18.56
CA ILE A 374 3.96 -33.28 -17.56
C ILE A 374 4.49 -32.79 -16.20
N SER A 375 5.71 -33.19 -15.84
CA SER A 375 6.41 -32.75 -14.62
C SER A 375 6.73 -31.25 -14.68
N ASN A 376 7.18 -30.74 -15.83
CA ASN A 376 7.44 -29.31 -16.01
C ASN A 376 6.15 -28.48 -16.02
N GLN A 377 5.08 -28.94 -16.68
CA GLN A 377 3.76 -28.29 -16.63
C GLN A 377 3.18 -28.30 -15.22
N ALA A 378 3.30 -29.41 -14.48
CA ALA A 378 2.87 -29.50 -13.09
C ALA A 378 3.67 -28.55 -12.19
N CYS A 379 4.99 -28.44 -12.41
CA CYS A 379 5.85 -27.51 -11.68
C CYS A 379 5.49 -26.05 -11.98
N MET A 380 5.22 -25.71 -13.24
CA MET A 380 4.75 -24.37 -13.61
C MET A 380 3.37 -24.06 -13.04
N LYS A 381 2.46 -25.05 -13.03
CA LYS A 381 1.15 -24.92 -12.37
C LYS A 381 1.30 -24.69 -10.87
N HIS A 382 2.25 -25.36 -10.21
CA HIS A 382 2.55 -25.12 -8.80
C HIS A 382 3.08 -23.70 -8.58
N SER A 383 4.06 -23.25 -9.38
CA SER A 383 4.56 -21.86 -9.31
C SER A 383 3.44 -20.84 -9.53
N MET A 384 2.54 -21.06 -10.49
CA MET A 384 1.38 -20.20 -10.74
C MET A 384 0.47 -20.11 -9.51
N GLU A 385 0.14 -21.25 -8.90
CA GLU A 385 -0.70 -21.31 -7.70
C GLU A 385 -0.03 -20.62 -6.49
N GLU A 386 1.29 -20.76 -6.33
CA GLU A 386 2.06 -20.02 -5.32
C GLU A 386 1.95 -18.50 -5.51
N PHE A 387 2.00 -17.99 -6.74
CA PHE A 387 1.78 -16.56 -7.01
C PHE A 387 0.34 -16.11 -6.76
N ARG A 388 -0.67 -16.95 -7.06
CA ARG A 388 -2.08 -16.66 -6.73
C ARG A 388 -2.31 -16.63 -5.22
N ASN A 389 -1.69 -17.56 -4.48
CA ASN A 389 -1.71 -17.57 -3.02
C ASN A 389 -1.02 -16.34 -2.43
N LEU A 390 0.13 -15.93 -2.98
CA LEU A 390 0.79 -14.68 -2.60
C LEU A 390 -0.10 -13.46 -2.86
N ALA A 391 -0.74 -13.38 -4.03
CA ALA A 391 -1.66 -12.29 -4.36
C ALA A 391 -2.86 -12.24 -3.38
N THR A 392 -3.39 -13.39 -2.98
CA THR A 392 -4.46 -13.48 -1.98
C THR A 392 -3.99 -12.93 -0.63
N ARG A 393 -2.79 -13.35 -0.18
CA ARG A 393 -2.22 -12.87 1.10
C ARG A 393 -1.87 -11.38 1.08
N TYR A 394 -1.45 -10.81 -0.05
CA TYR A 394 -1.33 -9.36 -0.21
C TYR A 394 -2.69 -8.65 -0.11
N GLY A 395 -3.75 -9.24 -0.67
CA GLY A 395 -5.13 -8.77 -0.49
C GLY A 395 -5.59 -8.79 0.96
N ASP A 396 -5.24 -9.83 1.71
CA ASP A 396 -5.53 -9.90 3.16
C ASP A 396 -4.71 -8.87 3.96
N LEU A 397 -3.44 -8.63 3.59
CA LEU A 397 -2.63 -7.57 4.20
C LEU A 397 -3.23 -6.19 3.90
N TYR A 398 -3.72 -5.97 2.68
CA TYR A 398 -4.44 -4.76 2.30
C TYR A 398 -5.65 -4.58 3.23
N GLN A 399 -6.57 -5.54 3.26
CA GLN A 399 -7.80 -5.44 4.04
C GLN A 399 -7.59 -5.38 5.56
N SER A 400 -6.49 -5.92 6.08
CA SER A 400 -6.16 -5.81 7.51
C SER A 400 -5.52 -4.47 7.88
N SER A 401 -5.10 -3.66 6.89
CA SER A 401 -4.37 -2.39 7.09
C SER A 401 -5.25 -1.13 6.97
N PHE A 402 -6.40 -1.11 7.65
CA PHE A 402 -7.34 0.02 7.63
C PHE A 402 -6.72 1.40 7.92
N ASP A 403 -5.66 1.47 8.73
CA ASP A 403 -5.02 2.71 9.13
C ASP A 403 -3.91 3.20 8.17
N ALA A 404 -3.61 2.47 7.09
CA ALA A 404 -2.54 2.78 6.15
C ALA A 404 -2.83 4.02 5.26
N ASP A 405 -1.83 4.80 4.90
CA ASP A 405 -2.02 5.89 3.93
C ASP A 405 -2.21 5.37 2.50
N SER A 406 -2.76 6.21 1.61
CA SER A 406 -3.04 5.84 0.21
C SER A 406 -1.82 5.31 -0.53
N ALA A 407 -0.64 5.92 -0.31
CA ALA A 407 0.61 5.48 -0.91
C ALA A 407 1.02 4.06 -0.46
N THR A 408 0.79 3.71 0.82
CA THR A 408 1.04 2.37 1.34
C THR A 408 0.10 1.34 0.70
N LEU A 409 -1.19 1.64 0.66
CA LEU A 409 -2.19 0.76 0.05
C LEU A 409 -1.90 0.55 -1.44
N ARG A 410 -1.56 1.62 -2.17
CA ARG A 410 -1.18 1.54 -3.58
C ARG A 410 0.07 0.70 -3.79
N ASN A 411 1.06 0.79 -2.91
CA ASN A 411 2.24 -0.06 -2.96
C ASN A 411 1.89 -1.55 -2.77
N VAL A 412 1.01 -1.88 -1.81
CA VAL A 412 0.54 -3.26 -1.61
C VAL A 412 -0.22 -3.77 -2.84
N GLU A 413 -1.08 -2.94 -3.44
CA GLU A 413 -1.76 -3.27 -4.70
C GLU A 413 -0.78 -3.55 -5.84
N LEU A 414 0.26 -2.73 -6.01
CA LEU A 414 1.28 -2.94 -7.04
C LEU A 414 2.03 -4.26 -6.82
N GLN A 415 2.34 -4.63 -5.57
CA GLN A 415 2.96 -5.93 -5.25
C GLN A 415 2.00 -7.10 -5.49
N GLN A 416 0.71 -6.93 -5.24
CA GLN A 416 -0.31 -7.92 -5.57
C GLN A 416 -0.44 -8.10 -7.10
N GLN A 417 -0.48 -6.99 -7.85
CA GLN A 417 -0.56 -6.98 -9.30
C GLN A 417 0.66 -7.64 -9.94
N SER A 418 1.86 -7.44 -9.39
CA SER A 418 3.07 -8.12 -9.90
C SER A 418 2.99 -9.65 -9.76
N CYS A 419 2.42 -10.16 -8.67
CA CYS A 419 2.17 -11.59 -8.47
C CYS A 419 1.17 -12.14 -9.50
N LEU A 420 0.05 -11.42 -9.70
CA LEU A 420 -0.99 -11.81 -10.65
C LEU A 420 -0.48 -11.77 -12.10
N LEU A 421 0.34 -10.78 -12.46
CA LEU A 421 0.96 -10.67 -13.77
C LEU A 421 1.83 -11.88 -14.09
N ILE A 422 2.68 -12.31 -13.14
CA ILE A 422 3.54 -13.48 -13.35
C ILE A 422 2.71 -14.76 -13.38
N SER A 423 1.68 -14.89 -12.54
CA SER A 423 0.72 -15.99 -12.64
C SER A 423 0.08 -16.05 -14.03
N HIS A 424 -0.37 -14.90 -14.57
CA HIS A 424 -0.98 -14.82 -15.89
C HIS A 424 0.01 -15.16 -17.00
N ALA A 425 1.24 -14.66 -16.93
CA ALA A 425 2.28 -14.97 -17.91
C ALA A 425 2.60 -16.48 -17.95
N ILE A 426 2.64 -17.15 -16.80
CA ILE A 426 2.81 -18.62 -16.74
C ILE A 426 1.61 -19.33 -17.39
N GLU A 427 0.40 -18.91 -17.06
CA GLU A 427 -0.84 -19.50 -17.59
C GLU A 427 -0.93 -19.34 -19.11
N ALA A 428 -0.78 -18.11 -19.61
CA ALA A 428 -0.94 -17.76 -21.01
C ALA A 428 0.18 -18.32 -21.92
N LEU A 429 1.43 -18.41 -21.43
CA LEU A 429 2.53 -18.90 -22.25
C LEU A 429 2.74 -20.42 -22.16
N ILE A 430 2.42 -21.06 -21.03
CA ILE A 430 2.82 -22.45 -20.77
C ILE A 430 1.63 -23.39 -20.61
N LEU A 431 0.56 -22.99 -19.92
CA LEU A 431 -0.49 -23.90 -19.49
C LEU A 431 -1.67 -23.93 -20.45
N ASP A 432 -2.28 -22.78 -20.72
CA ASP A 432 -3.51 -22.69 -21.50
C ASP A 432 -3.56 -21.42 -22.39
N PRO A 433 -2.82 -21.41 -23.51
CA PRO A 433 -2.76 -20.27 -24.42
C PRO A 433 -4.06 -20.00 -25.20
N GLU A 434 -4.96 -20.99 -25.29
CA GLU A 434 -6.24 -20.87 -26.01
C GLU A 434 -7.37 -20.34 -25.12
N SER A 435 -7.38 -20.66 -23.82
CA SER A 435 -8.36 -20.11 -22.86
C SER A 435 -7.97 -18.74 -22.30
N ALA A 436 -6.68 -18.41 -22.31
CA ALA A 436 -6.14 -17.14 -21.81
C ALA A 436 -6.40 -15.98 -22.79
N SER A 437 -7.66 -15.78 -23.21
CA SER A 437 -8.08 -14.50 -23.76
C SER A 437 -8.06 -13.50 -22.61
N PHE A 438 -7.09 -12.58 -22.63
CA PHE A 438 -7.06 -11.45 -21.71
C PHE A 438 -8.36 -10.67 -21.88
N GLN A 439 -9.32 -10.86 -20.95
CA GLN A 439 -10.41 -9.90 -20.81
C GLN A 439 -9.74 -8.60 -20.39
N GLU A 440 -9.84 -7.61 -21.28
CA GLU A 440 -9.30 -6.27 -21.14
C GLU A 440 -9.18 -5.87 -19.67
N TYR A 441 -7.94 -5.83 -19.17
CA TYR A 441 -7.59 -4.74 -18.26
C TYR A 441 -7.78 -3.49 -19.10
N SER A 442 -9.03 -3.01 -19.12
CA SER A 442 -9.32 -1.64 -19.41
C SER A 442 -8.29 -0.87 -18.61
N SER A 443 -7.49 -0.04 -19.28
CA SER A 443 -6.80 1.04 -18.62
C SER A 443 -7.91 1.84 -17.91
N ASN A 444 -8.26 1.44 -16.68
CA ASN A 444 -9.33 2.04 -15.91
C ASN A 444 -8.81 3.42 -15.51
N GLY A 445 -9.03 4.37 -16.41
CA GLY A 445 -8.48 5.70 -16.40
C GLY A 445 -6.97 5.71 -16.59
N THR A 446 -6.47 6.79 -17.17
CA THR A 446 -5.25 7.41 -16.70
C THR A 446 -5.41 7.72 -15.20
N ALA A 447 -5.34 6.69 -14.35
CA ALA A 447 -5.24 6.87 -12.92
C ALA A 447 -4.04 7.79 -12.70
N HIS A 448 -4.25 8.91 -12.02
CA HIS A 448 -3.20 9.87 -11.72
C HIS A 448 -2.04 9.12 -11.04
N VAL A 449 -1.00 8.79 -11.81
CA VAL A 449 0.21 8.17 -11.27
C VAL A 449 0.88 9.20 -10.38
N GLU A 450 0.78 9.01 -9.06
CA GLU A 450 1.23 10.00 -8.08
C GLU A 450 2.71 9.86 -7.72
N SER A 451 3.32 8.72 -8.08
CA SER A 451 4.70 8.38 -7.72
C SER A 451 5.47 7.79 -8.89
N GLU A 452 6.77 8.09 -8.94
CA GLU A 452 7.67 7.46 -9.90
C GLU A 452 7.78 5.95 -9.71
N TYR A 453 7.73 5.47 -8.48
CA TYR A 453 7.73 4.04 -8.20
C TYR A 453 6.56 3.33 -8.92
N GLU A 454 5.36 3.91 -8.83
CA GLU A 454 4.18 3.42 -9.54
C GLU A 454 4.37 3.49 -11.05
N ARG A 455 4.92 4.60 -11.58
CA ARG A 455 5.19 4.75 -13.01
C ARG A 455 6.13 3.65 -13.53
N ARG A 456 7.21 3.36 -12.80
CA ARG A 456 8.16 2.30 -13.15
C ARG A 456 7.52 0.91 -13.11
N MET A 457 6.77 0.61 -12.05
CA MET A 457 6.03 -0.67 -11.94
C MET A 457 5.04 -0.85 -13.09
N MET A 458 4.23 0.17 -13.39
CA MET A 458 3.26 0.12 -14.50
C MET A 458 3.95 -0.02 -15.86
N SER A 459 5.08 0.65 -16.07
CA SER A 459 5.88 0.49 -17.28
C SER A 459 6.39 -0.95 -17.44
N VAL A 460 6.83 -1.59 -16.36
CA VAL A 460 7.24 -3.00 -16.38
C VAL A 460 6.03 -3.89 -16.67
N PHE A 461 4.88 -3.63 -16.05
CA PHE A 461 3.66 -4.40 -16.30
C PHE A 461 3.23 -4.35 -17.77
N ASN A 462 3.18 -3.16 -18.36
CA ASN A 462 2.83 -2.98 -19.77
C ASN A 462 3.83 -3.71 -20.68
N HIS A 463 5.13 -3.56 -20.41
CA HIS A 463 6.17 -4.23 -21.21
C HIS A 463 6.04 -5.75 -21.19
N VAL A 464 5.80 -6.34 -20.01
CA VAL A 464 5.62 -7.79 -19.86
C VAL A 464 4.35 -8.26 -20.58
N LEU A 465 3.24 -7.52 -20.48
CA LEU A 465 2.00 -7.85 -21.18
C LEU A 465 2.17 -7.81 -22.70
N GLU A 466 2.81 -6.77 -23.24
CA GLU A 466 3.13 -6.66 -24.66
C GLU A 466 4.01 -7.82 -25.14
N GLU A 467 5.03 -8.20 -24.36
CA GLU A 467 5.90 -9.32 -24.69
C GLU A 467 5.13 -10.65 -24.68
N VAL A 468 4.33 -10.92 -23.66
CA VAL A 468 3.49 -12.12 -23.53
C VAL A 468 2.51 -12.24 -24.70
N GLU A 469 1.81 -11.17 -25.06
CA GLU A 469 0.86 -11.16 -26.19
C GLU A 469 1.57 -11.41 -27.53
N SER A 470 2.73 -10.77 -27.74
CA SER A 470 3.51 -10.94 -28.96
C SER A 470 4.00 -12.38 -29.13
N LEU A 471 4.41 -13.03 -28.03
CA LEU A 471 4.91 -14.40 -28.02
C LEU A 471 3.79 -15.41 -28.22
N ASN A 472 2.61 -15.18 -27.62
CA ASN A 472 1.44 -16.04 -27.79
C ASN A 472 0.97 -16.06 -29.26
N ARG A 473 1.01 -14.92 -29.97
CA ARG A 473 0.65 -14.86 -31.41
C ARG A 473 1.69 -15.51 -32.33
N LYS A 474 2.98 -15.43 -31.97
CA LYS A 474 4.09 -15.81 -32.85
C LYS A 474 4.41 -17.30 -32.84
N TYR A 475 4.16 -17.99 -31.73
CA TYR A 475 4.59 -19.36 -31.55
C TYR A 475 3.44 -20.28 -31.16
N ALA A 476 3.34 -21.43 -31.85
CA ALA A 476 2.48 -22.50 -31.40
C ALA A 476 3.02 -23.10 -30.06
N PRO A 477 2.14 -23.55 -29.14
CA PRO A 477 2.49 -23.92 -27.76
C PRO A 477 3.52 -25.05 -27.60
N VAL A 478 3.85 -25.75 -28.69
CA VAL A 478 4.58 -27.02 -28.68
C VAL A 478 6.01 -26.92 -29.25
N SER A 479 6.43 -25.75 -29.75
CA SER A 479 7.76 -25.58 -30.35
C SER A 479 8.88 -25.43 -29.31
N TYR A 480 10.02 -26.10 -29.51
CA TYR A 480 11.22 -25.96 -28.66
C TYR A 480 11.76 -24.52 -28.65
N LEU A 481 11.63 -23.80 -29.77
CA LEU A 481 11.97 -22.37 -29.86
C LEU A 481 11.02 -21.52 -29.01
N ALA A 482 9.73 -21.90 -28.95
CA ALA A 482 8.74 -21.25 -28.10
C ALA A 482 9.13 -21.40 -26.62
N SER A 483 9.51 -22.60 -26.17
CA SER A 483 9.91 -22.86 -24.79
C SER A 483 11.10 -22.02 -24.32
N ASN A 484 12.07 -21.73 -25.20
CA ASN A 484 13.22 -20.89 -24.84
C ASN A 484 12.85 -19.40 -24.77
N ASN A 485 12.00 -18.92 -25.68
CA ASN A 485 11.53 -17.53 -25.66
C ASN A 485 10.58 -17.27 -24.48
N PHE A 486 9.69 -18.20 -24.17
CA PHE A 486 8.80 -18.11 -23.01
C PHE A 486 9.60 -18.07 -21.70
N LYS A 487 10.63 -18.91 -21.59
CA LYS A 487 11.59 -18.85 -20.48
C LYS A 487 12.22 -17.46 -20.37
N SER A 488 12.77 -16.95 -21.47
CA SER A 488 13.47 -15.67 -21.48
C SER A 488 12.54 -14.55 -21.02
N CYS A 489 11.32 -14.51 -21.56
CA CYS A 489 10.29 -13.56 -21.15
C CYS A 489 9.98 -13.65 -19.65
N LEU A 490 9.73 -14.85 -19.10
CA LEU A 490 9.45 -15.02 -17.67
C LEU A 490 10.63 -14.59 -16.78
N CYS A 491 11.86 -14.99 -17.14
CA CYS A 491 13.04 -14.60 -16.37
C CYS A 491 13.30 -13.09 -16.46
N ASN A 492 13.11 -12.49 -17.64
CA ASN A 492 13.29 -11.06 -17.86
C ASN A 492 12.23 -10.25 -17.13
N ALA A 493 10.97 -10.73 -17.10
CA ALA A 493 9.90 -10.15 -16.30
C ALA A 493 10.26 -10.13 -14.81
N VAL A 494 10.76 -11.25 -14.26
CA VAL A 494 11.22 -11.32 -12.86
C VAL A 494 12.35 -10.33 -12.60
N ILE A 495 13.37 -10.29 -13.47
CA ILE A 495 14.50 -9.35 -13.32
C ILE A 495 14.01 -7.90 -13.39
N ALA A 496 13.15 -7.57 -14.34
CA ALA A 496 12.59 -6.22 -14.52
C ALA A 496 11.80 -5.77 -13.27
N LEU A 497 10.99 -6.67 -12.70
CA LEU A 497 10.26 -6.40 -11.45
C LEU A 497 11.21 -6.21 -10.26
N LEU A 498 12.28 -6.98 -10.15
CA LEU A 498 13.26 -6.88 -9.05
C LEU A 498 14.19 -5.68 -9.16
N LYS A 499 14.42 -5.16 -10.38
CA LYS A 499 15.20 -3.94 -10.61
C LYS A 499 14.52 -2.68 -10.12
N VAL A 500 13.18 -2.69 -9.97
CA VAL A 500 12.47 -1.56 -9.37
C VAL A 500 12.69 -1.60 -7.85
N PRO A 501 13.42 -0.63 -7.27
CA PRO A 501 13.74 -0.66 -5.85
C PRO A 501 12.47 -0.54 -5.01
N LEU A 502 12.35 -1.37 -3.96
CA LEU A 502 11.15 -1.37 -3.12
C LEU A 502 11.02 -0.07 -2.32
N SER A 503 9.91 0.63 -2.50
CA SER A 503 9.62 1.84 -1.74
C SER A 503 8.97 1.50 -0.38
N PHE A 504 9.68 1.73 0.73
CA PHE A 504 9.10 1.61 2.07
C PHE A 504 8.23 2.83 2.38
N GLN A 505 6.92 2.65 2.34
CA GLN A 505 5.95 3.75 2.50
C GLN A 505 5.80 4.21 3.95
N ARG A 506 5.14 5.36 4.13
CA ARG A 506 5.04 6.06 5.43
C ARG A 506 4.51 5.17 6.55
N TYR A 507 3.47 4.39 6.29
CA TYR A 507 2.85 3.51 7.29
C TYR A 507 3.81 2.48 7.87
N PHE A 508 4.86 2.10 7.13
CA PHE A 508 5.90 1.20 7.63
C PHE A 508 6.64 1.80 8.86
N PHE A 509 6.83 3.12 8.89
CA PHE A 509 7.60 3.80 9.93
C PHE A 509 6.75 4.55 10.95
N GLN A 510 5.61 5.11 10.53
CA GLN A 510 4.77 5.95 11.38
C GLN A 510 3.29 5.72 11.11
N LYS A 511 2.56 5.37 12.17
CA LYS A 511 1.10 5.23 12.17
C LYS A 511 0.46 6.58 12.53
N LEU A 512 -0.28 7.18 11.59
CA LEU A 512 -0.91 8.51 11.79
C LEU A 512 -2.37 8.43 12.20
N GLN A 513 -3.06 7.37 11.77
CA GLN A 513 -4.41 7.03 12.21
C GLN A 513 -4.30 5.73 13.01
N SER A 514 -5.05 5.59 14.10
CA SER A 514 -5.12 4.34 14.85
C SER A 514 -6.55 4.05 15.20
N THR A 515 -7.08 2.96 14.67
CA THR A 515 -8.47 2.55 14.84
C THR A 515 -8.49 1.13 15.40
N SER A 516 -9.25 0.89 16.47
CA SER A 516 -9.41 -0.45 17.05
C SER A 516 -10.83 -0.67 17.52
N ILE A 517 -11.34 -1.89 17.36
CA ILE A 517 -12.64 -2.28 17.91
C ILE A 517 -12.40 -3.12 19.16
N LYS A 518 -13.12 -2.81 20.23
CA LYS A 518 -13.22 -3.66 21.42
C LYS A 518 -14.57 -4.35 21.40
N LEU A 519 -14.57 -5.68 21.40
CA LEU A 519 -15.79 -6.49 21.47
C LEU A 519 -16.04 -6.99 22.89
N ALA A 520 -17.31 -7.09 23.25
CA ALA A 520 -17.81 -7.75 24.44
C ALA A 520 -18.93 -8.73 24.03
N LEU A 521 -18.84 -9.97 24.52
CA LEU A 521 -19.76 -11.05 24.20
C LEU A 521 -20.57 -11.43 25.43
N SER A 522 -21.89 -11.49 25.29
CA SER A 522 -22.82 -11.91 26.34
C SER A 522 -23.71 -13.06 25.85
N PRO A 523 -23.87 -14.17 26.59
CA PRO A 523 -23.33 -14.42 27.94
C PRO A 523 -21.80 -14.57 27.97
N SER A 524 -21.17 -13.99 28.99
CA SER A 524 -19.73 -14.16 29.23
C SER A 524 -19.50 -15.34 30.19
N PRO A 525 -18.54 -16.24 29.91
CA PRO A 525 -18.24 -17.34 30.83
C PRO A 525 -17.59 -16.79 32.11
N ARG A 526 -17.80 -17.45 33.26
CA ARG A 526 -17.16 -17.06 34.54
C ARG A 526 -15.64 -17.13 34.46
N ASN A 527 -15.13 -18.13 33.72
CA ASN A 527 -13.73 -18.30 33.38
C ASN A 527 -13.58 -18.42 31.86
N PRO A 528 -12.61 -17.76 31.20
CA PRO A 528 -12.47 -17.80 29.72
C PRO A 528 -12.28 -19.20 29.12
N ALA A 529 -11.77 -20.16 29.90
CA ALA A 529 -11.56 -21.54 29.48
C ALA A 529 -12.76 -22.47 29.76
N GLU A 530 -13.78 -22.00 30.48
CA GLU A 530 -14.94 -22.80 30.84
C GLU A 530 -16.04 -22.66 29.76
N PRO A 531 -16.57 -23.78 29.24
CA PRO A 531 -17.62 -23.72 28.23
C PRO A 531 -18.98 -23.37 28.84
N ILE A 532 -19.75 -22.58 28.12
CA ILE A 532 -21.14 -22.25 28.47
C ILE A 532 -22.01 -23.48 28.16
N ALA A 533 -22.73 -23.99 29.16
CA ALA A 533 -23.60 -25.15 28.98
C ALA A 533 -24.91 -24.74 28.29
N VAL A 534 -25.25 -25.43 27.20
CA VAL A 534 -26.50 -25.24 26.45
C VAL A 534 -27.12 -26.62 26.20
N GLN A 535 -28.43 -26.75 26.35
CA GLN A 535 -29.12 -27.99 26.00
C GLN A 535 -29.25 -28.09 24.47
N ASN A 536 -29.11 -29.29 23.91
CA ASN A 536 -29.12 -29.51 22.46
C ASN A 536 -30.46 -29.16 21.76
N ASN A 537 -31.54 -29.03 22.53
CA ASN A 537 -32.86 -28.59 22.08
C ASN A 537 -33.10 -27.08 22.30
N GLN A 538 -32.14 -26.34 22.87
CA GLN A 538 -32.22 -24.91 23.12
C GLN A 538 -31.32 -24.12 22.15
N GLN A 539 -31.72 -22.89 21.88
CA GLN A 539 -30.90 -21.92 21.13
C GLN A 539 -30.09 -21.07 22.10
N LEU A 540 -28.88 -20.67 21.71
CA LEU A 540 -28.10 -19.69 22.44
C LEU A 540 -28.26 -18.31 21.80
N ALA A 541 -28.78 -17.36 22.57
CA ALA A 541 -28.74 -15.95 22.21
C ALA A 541 -27.36 -15.36 22.55
N LEU A 542 -26.58 -15.06 21.51
CA LEU A 542 -25.29 -14.38 21.63
C LEU A 542 -25.47 -12.90 21.32
N LYS A 543 -25.43 -12.06 22.35
CA LYS A 543 -25.37 -10.61 22.21
C LYS A 543 -23.91 -10.19 22.02
N VAL A 544 -23.65 -9.49 20.92
CA VAL A 544 -22.35 -8.93 20.58
C VAL A 544 -22.44 -7.42 20.69
N GLU A 545 -21.60 -6.85 21.54
CA GLU A 545 -21.49 -5.41 21.74
C GLU A 545 -20.06 -4.98 21.39
N GLY A 546 -19.92 -3.79 20.82
CA GLY A 546 -18.60 -3.28 20.52
C GLY A 546 -18.49 -1.78 20.57
N VAL A 547 -17.27 -1.32 20.83
CA VAL A 547 -16.90 0.09 20.84
C VAL A 547 -15.75 0.31 19.88
N VAL A 548 -15.91 1.26 18.97
CA VAL A 548 -14.86 1.77 18.11
C VAL A 548 -14.02 2.75 18.92
N GLN A 549 -12.71 2.52 18.95
CA GLN A 549 -11.75 3.39 19.60
C GLN A 549 -10.87 4.03 18.53
N HIS A 550 -10.76 5.35 18.61
CA HIS A 550 -9.94 6.14 17.71
C HIS A 550 -8.75 6.71 18.49
N GLY A 551 -7.60 6.80 17.80
CA GLY A 551 -6.46 7.57 18.26
C GLY A 551 -6.69 9.07 18.14
N SER A 552 -5.61 9.85 18.12
CA SER A 552 -5.65 11.31 18.22
C SER A 552 -6.36 12.04 17.06
N LYS A 553 -6.50 11.40 15.88
CA LYS A 553 -7.07 12.00 14.67
C LYS A 553 -8.02 11.02 13.97
N PRO A 554 -9.28 10.90 14.45
CA PRO A 554 -10.29 10.07 13.79
C PRO A 554 -10.57 10.58 12.37
N GLY A 555 -10.71 9.67 11.42
CA GLY A 555 -11.11 10.02 10.05
C GLY A 555 -10.06 10.78 9.24
N LEU A 556 -8.77 10.67 9.57
CA LEU A 556 -7.69 11.34 8.83
C LEU A 556 -7.59 10.84 7.38
N PHE A 557 -7.64 9.52 7.19
CA PHE A 557 -7.62 8.89 5.87
C PHE A 557 -8.97 8.26 5.53
N ARG A 558 -9.55 7.52 6.48
CA ARG A 558 -10.80 6.78 6.28
C ARG A 558 -11.68 6.85 7.52
N LYS A 559 -12.99 6.83 7.30
CA LYS A 559 -14.03 6.83 8.34
C LYS A 559 -14.80 5.51 8.29
N ILE A 560 -15.21 5.05 9.46
CA ILE A 560 -16.05 3.86 9.63
C ILE A 560 -17.49 4.24 9.33
N GLN A 561 -18.10 3.56 8.36
CA GLN A 561 -19.53 3.67 8.08
C GLN A 561 -20.33 2.60 8.83
N SER A 562 -19.86 1.35 8.78
CA SER A 562 -20.51 0.24 9.48
C SER A 562 -19.50 -0.81 9.94
N VAL A 563 -19.93 -1.70 10.82
CA VAL A 563 -19.18 -2.86 11.28
C VAL A 563 -19.93 -4.11 10.82
N CYS A 564 -19.24 -5.00 10.11
CA CYS A 564 -19.72 -6.32 9.76
C CYS A 564 -19.23 -7.32 10.82
N LEU A 565 -20.16 -8.07 11.42
CA LEU A 565 -19.90 -9.08 12.42
C LEU A 565 -20.21 -10.45 11.84
N ASN A 566 -19.21 -11.32 11.84
CA ASN A 566 -19.31 -12.69 11.38
C ASN A 566 -19.22 -13.62 12.57
N VAL A 567 -20.23 -14.48 12.74
CA VAL A 567 -20.26 -15.50 13.79
C VAL A 567 -20.22 -16.87 13.16
N SER A 568 -19.22 -17.66 13.50
CA SER A 568 -19.07 -19.05 13.06
C SER A 568 -18.96 -20.02 14.23
N SER A 569 -19.45 -21.25 14.09
CA SER A 569 -19.44 -22.26 15.16
C SER A 569 -18.92 -23.61 14.67
N VAL A 570 -17.76 -24.06 15.18
CA VAL A 570 -17.14 -25.34 14.79
C VAL A 570 -17.11 -26.32 15.95
N LEU A 571 -17.52 -27.58 15.73
CA LEU A 571 -17.42 -28.65 16.73
C LEU A 571 -15.94 -29.01 17.00
N GLN A 572 -15.55 -29.03 18.27
CA GLN A 572 -14.24 -29.49 18.70
C GLN A 572 -14.21 -31.02 18.66
N SER A 573 -13.51 -31.61 17.69
CA SER A 573 -13.39 -33.07 17.60
C SER A 573 -12.65 -33.64 18.80
N LYS A 574 -13.07 -34.84 19.26
CA LYS A 574 -12.26 -35.63 20.20
C LYS A 574 -11.10 -36.23 19.43
N SER A 575 -9.90 -36.15 20.00
CA SER A 575 -8.72 -36.88 19.54
C SER A 575 -8.98 -38.40 19.64
N GLY A 576 -9.44 -39.01 18.55
CA GLY A 576 -9.65 -40.46 18.44
C GLY A 576 -10.63 -40.85 17.34
N GLN A 577 -10.08 -41.39 16.24
CA GLN A 577 -10.71 -41.97 15.04
C GLN A 577 -11.24 -40.99 13.97
N ASP A 578 -10.51 -40.96 12.85
CA ASP A 578 -10.87 -40.36 11.57
C ASP A 578 -12.07 -41.09 10.92
N TYR A 579 -13.28 -40.82 11.40
CA TYR A 579 -14.48 -40.98 10.60
C TYR A 579 -14.99 -39.59 10.26
N LYS A 580 -14.65 -39.11 9.06
CA LYS A 580 -15.25 -37.92 8.45
C LYS A 580 -16.72 -38.21 8.18
N ILE A 581 -17.58 -37.96 9.17
CA ILE A 581 -18.97 -37.61 8.88
C ILE A 581 -18.91 -36.24 8.19
N PRO A 582 -19.60 -36.00 7.05
CA PRO A 582 -19.68 -34.67 6.45
C PRO A 582 -20.38 -33.73 7.44
N ILE A 583 -19.61 -32.82 8.07
CA ILE A 583 -20.09 -31.87 9.09
C ILE A 583 -20.73 -30.62 8.44
N ASP A 584 -20.69 -30.50 7.11
CA ASP A 584 -20.99 -29.28 6.37
C ASP A 584 -22.41 -28.71 6.55
N ASN A 585 -23.37 -29.50 7.07
CA ASN A 585 -24.77 -29.06 7.21
C ASN A 585 -25.20 -28.60 8.61
N MET A 586 -24.32 -28.57 9.62
CA MET A 586 -24.69 -28.27 11.02
C MET A 586 -23.77 -27.24 11.71
N THR A 587 -23.17 -26.35 10.91
CA THR A 587 -22.31 -25.25 11.38
C THR A 587 -23.13 -23.96 11.39
N ASN A 588 -23.13 -23.20 12.50
CA ASN A 588 -23.73 -21.86 12.48
C ASN A 588 -22.78 -20.92 11.75
N GLU A 589 -23.23 -20.28 10.66
CA GLU A 589 -22.56 -19.15 10.01
C GLU A 589 -23.57 -18.03 9.81
N MET A 590 -23.31 -16.88 10.44
CA MET A 590 -24.19 -15.72 10.38
C MET A 590 -23.37 -14.45 10.20
N GLU A 591 -23.82 -13.57 9.30
CA GLU A 591 -23.25 -12.25 9.07
C GLU A 591 -24.32 -11.19 9.39
N GLN A 592 -23.93 -10.15 10.12
CA GLN A 592 -24.77 -8.96 10.29
C GLN A 592 -23.95 -7.68 10.19
N ARG A 593 -24.52 -6.67 9.53
CA ARG A 593 -23.96 -5.34 9.41
C ARG A 593 -24.67 -4.38 10.37
N VAL A 594 -23.90 -3.64 11.15
CA VAL A 594 -24.41 -2.67 12.12
C VAL A 594 -23.72 -1.32 11.96
N GLU A 595 -24.49 -0.24 11.95
CA GLU A 595 -23.94 1.13 11.95
C GLU A 595 -23.69 1.56 13.40
N PRO A 596 -22.45 1.93 13.77
CA PRO A 596 -22.15 2.38 15.12
C PRO A 596 -22.76 3.76 15.38
N HIS A 597 -23.47 3.91 16.50
CA HIS A 597 -24.00 5.18 16.96
C HIS A 597 -23.14 5.69 18.13
N ASN A 598 -22.50 6.85 17.96
CA ASN A 598 -21.51 7.39 18.91
C ASN A 598 -20.41 6.38 19.26
N ASP A 599 -19.81 5.77 18.24
CA ASP A 599 -18.77 4.74 18.34
C ASP A 599 -19.18 3.44 19.05
N TYR A 600 -20.45 3.27 19.45
CA TYR A 600 -20.98 2.04 20.05
C TYR A 600 -21.93 1.31 19.10
N PHE A 601 -21.88 -0.03 19.11
CA PHE A 601 -22.82 -0.88 18.39
C PHE A 601 -23.21 -2.11 19.21
N SER A 602 -24.41 -2.64 18.94
CA SER A 602 -24.90 -3.88 19.54
C SER A 602 -25.74 -4.66 18.54
N THR A 603 -25.57 -5.97 18.51
CA THR A 603 -26.47 -6.87 17.79
C THR A 603 -26.60 -8.22 18.50
N GLN A 604 -27.49 -9.08 18.01
CA GLN A 604 -27.77 -10.41 18.55
C GLN A 604 -27.80 -11.47 17.47
N PHE A 605 -27.20 -12.62 17.78
CA PHE A 605 -27.21 -13.83 16.97
C PHE A 605 -27.88 -14.97 17.75
N LEU A 606 -28.64 -15.82 17.07
CA LEU A 606 -29.24 -17.01 17.65
C LEU A 606 -28.58 -18.26 17.08
N LEU A 607 -27.88 -19.02 17.93
CA LEU A 607 -27.07 -20.17 17.51
C LEU A 607 -27.73 -21.48 17.94
N ASN A 608 -27.71 -22.47 17.04
CA ASN A 608 -28.29 -23.80 17.27
C ASN A 608 -27.18 -24.84 17.47
N PHE A 609 -27.32 -25.71 18.48
CA PHE A 609 -26.31 -26.73 18.82
C PHE A 609 -26.91 -28.14 18.84
N VAL A 610 -27.31 -28.62 17.66
CA VAL A 610 -27.98 -29.94 17.50
C VAL A 610 -27.03 -31.10 17.82
N ILE A 611 -25.73 -30.93 17.57
CA ILE A 611 -24.70 -31.95 17.84
C ILE A 611 -24.24 -31.83 19.30
N LEU A 612 -24.09 -32.97 19.98
CA LEU A 612 -23.56 -33.01 21.35
C LEU A 612 -22.04 -32.84 21.36
N GLY A 613 -21.52 -32.03 22.28
CA GLY A 613 -20.07 -31.80 22.40
C GLY A 613 -19.71 -30.33 22.60
N THR A 614 -18.41 -30.07 22.66
CA THR A 614 -17.88 -28.70 22.79
C THR A 614 -17.77 -28.06 21.41
N HIS A 615 -18.33 -26.88 21.24
CA HIS A 615 -18.26 -26.04 20.06
C HIS A 615 -17.43 -24.80 20.35
N ASN A 616 -16.66 -24.37 19.36
CA ASN A 616 -15.91 -23.13 19.34
C ASN A 616 -16.71 -22.11 18.54
N ILE A 617 -17.27 -21.11 19.21
CA ILE A 617 -17.92 -19.98 18.55
C ILE A 617 -16.88 -18.90 18.36
N THR A 618 -16.68 -18.47 17.12
CA THR A 618 -15.80 -17.37 16.77
C THR A 618 -16.63 -16.20 16.28
N VAL A 619 -16.39 -15.02 16.87
CA VAL A 619 -16.93 -13.75 16.42
C VAL A 619 -15.79 -12.93 15.84
N GLU A 620 -15.89 -12.59 14.56
CA GLU A 620 -14.97 -11.72 13.84
C GLU A 620 -15.66 -10.40 13.56
N SER A 621 -14.91 -9.30 13.71
CA SER A 621 -15.38 -7.98 13.32
C SER A 621 -14.57 -7.45 12.15
N SER A 622 -15.27 -6.92 11.16
CA SER A 622 -14.71 -6.23 10.01
C SER A 622 -15.33 -4.85 9.92
N VAL A 623 -14.53 -3.88 9.51
CA VAL A 623 -14.95 -2.48 9.37
C VAL A 623 -15.31 -2.23 7.91
N ILE A 624 -16.35 -1.46 7.65
CA ILE A 624 -16.71 -1.01 6.30
C ILE A 624 -16.58 0.49 6.25
N ASP A 625 -15.79 0.97 5.27
CA ASP A 625 -15.58 2.40 5.08
C ASP A 625 -16.69 3.05 4.24
N SER A 626 -16.60 4.37 4.05
CA SER A 626 -17.54 5.14 3.24
C SER A 626 -17.58 4.77 1.76
N ASN A 627 -16.57 4.06 1.26
CA ASN A 627 -16.49 3.60 -0.12
C ASN A 627 -17.05 2.17 -0.26
N GLY A 628 -17.51 1.55 0.83
CA GLY A 628 -18.06 0.19 0.85
C GLY A 628 -17.01 -0.91 0.89
N ILE A 629 -15.73 -0.60 1.12
CA ILE A 629 -14.66 -1.60 1.21
C ILE A 629 -14.72 -2.27 2.57
N VAL A 630 -14.63 -3.61 2.60
CA VAL A 630 -14.57 -4.41 3.82
C VAL A 630 -13.12 -4.57 4.28
N TRP A 631 -12.86 -4.19 5.52
CA TRP A 631 -11.55 -4.21 6.18
C TRP A 631 -11.54 -5.20 7.33
N LYS A 632 -10.75 -6.26 7.21
CA LYS A 632 -10.55 -7.33 8.20
C LYS A 632 -9.63 -6.87 9.35
N THR A 633 -9.92 -5.73 9.97
CA THR A 633 -9.07 -5.11 11.01
C THR A 633 -9.61 -5.30 12.43
N GLY A 634 -10.84 -5.77 12.60
CA GLY A 634 -11.42 -5.96 13.93
C GLY A 634 -10.93 -7.23 14.64
N PRO A 635 -11.08 -7.31 15.97
CA PRO A 635 -10.69 -8.49 16.72
C PRO A 635 -11.50 -9.73 16.33
N LYS A 636 -10.84 -10.87 16.49
CA LYS A 636 -11.42 -12.21 16.48
C LYS A 636 -11.49 -12.71 17.92
N THR A 637 -12.69 -12.94 18.44
CA THR A 637 -12.92 -13.41 19.81
C THR A 637 -13.59 -14.77 19.76
N THR A 638 -13.10 -15.73 20.55
CA THR A 638 -13.63 -17.09 20.60
C THR A 638 -14.20 -17.39 21.99
N ILE A 639 -15.37 -18.02 22.03
CA ILE A 639 -15.99 -18.55 23.25
C ILE A 639 -16.33 -20.02 23.07
N PHE A 640 -16.36 -20.76 24.17
CA PHE A 640 -16.62 -22.19 24.18
C PHE A 640 -18.06 -22.46 24.64
N VAL A 641 -18.74 -23.37 23.94
CA VAL A 641 -20.10 -23.81 24.30
C VAL A 641 -20.13 -25.32 24.35
N LYS A 642 -20.68 -25.89 25.42
CA LYS A 642 -20.88 -27.34 25.55
C LYS A 642 -22.34 -27.66 25.36
N SER A 643 -22.66 -28.30 24.24
CA SER A 643 -23.98 -28.85 23.98
C SER A 643 -24.16 -30.14 24.77
N LEU A 644 -25.14 -30.12 25.67
CA LEU A 644 -25.52 -31.24 26.53
C LEU A 644 -26.82 -31.85 26.05
N GLU A 645 -26.96 -33.14 26.29
CA GLU A 645 -28.20 -33.84 25.98
C GLU A 645 -29.30 -33.38 26.95
N ASP A 646 -30.48 -33.17 26.40
CA ASP A 646 -31.68 -32.81 27.15
C ASP A 646 -31.95 -33.84 28.28
N PRO A 647 -32.14 -33.41 29.55
CA PRO A 647 -32.38 -34.30 30.69
C PRO A 647 -33.54 -35.28 30.49
N TYR A 648 -34.60 -34.87 29.79
CA TYR A 648 -35.73 -35.73 29.47
C TYR A 648 -35.33 -36.85 28.50
N SER A 649 -34.57 -36.50 27.46
CA SER A 649 -34.01 -37.47 26.50
C SER A 649 -33.04 -38.46 27.16
N GLN A 650 -32.23 -37.99 28.12
CA GLN A 650 -31.36 -38.87 28.92
C GLN A 650 -32.18 -39.84 29.79
N GLN A 651 -33.23 -39.36 30.45
CA GLN A 651 -34.11 -40.20 31.28
C GLN A 651 -34.84 -41.27 30.45
N VAL A 652 -35.34 -40.92 29.26
CA VAL A 652 -35.97 -41.88 28.34
C VAL A 652 -34.97 -42.95 27.88
N ARG A 653 -33.72 -42.57 27.56
CA ARG A 653 -32.68 -43.53 27.18
C ARG A 653 -32.30 -44.45 28.36
N LEU A 654 -32.22 -43.92 29.58
CA LEU A 654 -31.93 -44.70 30.79
C LEU A 654 -33.09 -45.64 31.17
N GLN A 655 -34.35 -45.21 31.00
CA GLN A 655 -35.53 -46.06 31.19
C GLN A 655 -35.62 -47.18 30.14
N GLN A 656 -35.25 -46.90 28.89
CA GLN A 656 -35.17 -47.95 27.85
C GLN A 656 -34.03 -48.96 28.12
N GLN A 657 -32.94 -48.54 28.76
CA GLN A 657 -31.86 -49.46 29.16
C GLN A 657 -32.19 -50.28 30.42
N GLN A 658 -32.99 -49.77 31.35
CA GLN A 658 -33.44 -50.52 32.53
C GLN A 658 -34.64 -51.45 32.26
N GLY A 659 -35.28 -51.34 31.09
CA GLY A 659 -36.40 -52.18 30.67
C GLY A 659 -36.05 -53.51 29.99
N GLN A 660 -34.77 -53.85 29.82
CA GLN A 660 -34.36 -55.15 29.26
C GLN A 660 -34.06 -56.18 30.38
N PRO A 661 -34.75 -57.33 30.43
CA PRO A 661 -34.38 -58.42 31.34
C PRO A 661 -33.04 -59.05 30.91
N PRO A 662 -32.28 -59.69 31.81
CA PRO A 662 -31.00 -60.30 31.47
C PRO A 662 -31.22 -61.44 30.48
N SER A 663 -30.91 -61.21 29.20
CA SER A 663 -30.86 -62.26 28.19
C SER A 663 -29.71 -63.21 28.52
N GLN A 664 -30.07 -64.47 28.77
CA GLN A 664 -29.16 -65.60 28.96
C GLN A 664 -28.04 -65.57 27.92
N GLN A 665 -26.79 -65.48 28.39
CA GLN A 665 -25.62 -65.78 27.57
C GLN A 665 -25.62 -67.26 27.21
N GLN A 666 -26.14 -67.59 26.02
CA GLN A 666 -25.87 -68.86 25.39
C GLN A 666 -24.46 -68.79 24.78
N GLN A 667 -23.50 -69.42 25.46
CA GLN A 667 -22.16 -69.69 24.94
C GLN A 667 -22.25 -70.60 23.71
N GLN A 668 -22.15 -70.05 22.51
CA GLN A 668 -21.70 -70.82 21.35
C GLN A 668 -20.18 -70.72 21.25
N ARG A 669 -19.52 -71.75 21.79
CA ARG A 669 -18.13 -72.09 21.48
C ARG A 669 -18.04 -72.53 20.02
N THR A 670 -17.48 -71.69 19.16
CA THR A 670 -16.94 -72.10 17.86
C THR A 670 -15.58 -72.76 18.10
N ALA A 671 -15.58 -74.07 18.23
CA ALA A 671 -14.44 -74.90 17.90
C ALA A 671 -14.73 -75.50 16.52
N TYR A 672 -13.86 -75.30 15.54
CA TYR A 672 -13.21 -76.41 14.83
C TYR A 672 -12.15 -75.87 13.87
N SER A 673 -10.95 -76.41 14.09
CA SER A 673 -9.72 -76.29 13.33
C SER A 673 -9.62 -77.50 12.39
N ARG A 674 -9.04 -77.28 11.20
CA ARG A 674 -8.43 -78.25 10.26
C ARG A 674 -9.36 -79.32 9.64
N PHE A 675 -9.54 -79.22 8.32
CA PHE A 675 -8.86 -80.09 7.34
C PHE A 675 -8.61 -79.29 6.05
#